data_AF-A0AAJ7N4U8-F1
#
_entry.id   AF-A0AAJ7N4U8-F1
#
_cell.length_a   1.000
_cell.length_b   1.000
_cell.length_c   1.000
_cell.angle_alpha   90.00
_cell.angle_beta   90.00
_cell.angle_gamma   90.00
#
_symmetry.space_group_name_H-M   'P 1'
#
loop_
_entity.id
_entity.type
_entity.pdbx_description
1 polymer ?
#
loop_
_entity_poly.entity_id
_entity_poly.type
_entity_poly.pdbx_seq_one_letter_code
_entity_poly.pdbx_strand_id
1 'polypeptide(L)'
;MSKDERKICKQFLRDLKGKGKKYPKFDESFSILKNYVASNGLEDEDINELADVIMTVDMGANRLVPLIMCLVPKYKVPEDTVKSIIAWVLARIYELSVNVSTIVIQWIIGILDHHLVDRKVVNIYYYVFFHVMLKKERVGKHIARLVYILAKPEDVTRRDVSRLLAVQQQSVRSLNHFTALLSLFKSYKPELVPERIQSVNIGSVWRDIPEALQSLLENVRARSEVSLTEDKKCFNWNTFQLKKTKKNVAPLLPSVGYFQVGSNIFEEQDTRSIFDITSLEDLGKLHLSVKLPSSAVSLLSNTAGHHLLTFANVQYQSRFAFNLYCTLQTGFILEPETVSPEETNKLLDMTIEFSRYMQQSVPTVNRFIHEYLYHNMGEYQSQLLALMEWMTSVSSSDLQENLLIHLRSMFYQSSVTGKCEIIRSLKGLLTNLFVSEAFGEQCQQIPFLGQAPMTNLEEIIPILMKAAQDLIVSGLNIHSYNILLLSEALSFYEQICILESHSRNSFFTLAPSAVIYGSFVTNNCAILSRICKLLLRYRDRSLKYSLNDDAMAQVKSTIIDLASCIQDVVEALFHDEVFKTRSKRYFLNNISKEVMEDLRSYQLNCLLNITNHCAILPYKCMLSMNGIEIDSKEDATRYIANYYPDILRLFTTFEK
;
A
#
# COMPACT_ATOMS: atom_id res chain seq x y z
N MET A 1 -35.45 3.22 -26.99
CA MET A 1 -35.57 4.70 -26.88
C MET A 1 -34.32 5.43 -27.36
N SER A 2 -33.10 5.10 -26.93
CA SER A 2 -31.86 5.84 -27.29
C SER A 2 -31.55 6.01 -28.79
N LYS A 3 -31.84 5.02 -29.66
CA LYS A 3 -31.47 5.10 -31.10
C LYS A 3 -32.33 6.07 -31.92
N ASP A 4 -33.60 6.25 -31.58
CA ASP A 4 -34.50 7.14 -32.33
C ASP A 4 -34.28 8.60 -31.94
N GLU A 5 -34.01 8.87 -30.66
CA GLU A 5 -33.62 10.20 -30.15
C GLU A 5 -32.28 10.66 -30.76
N ARG A 6 -31.31 9.75 -30.91
CA ARG A 6 -30.03 10.04 -31.57
C ARG A 6 -30.21 10.41 -33.05
N LYS A 7 -31.09 9.73 -33.79
CA LYS A 7 -31.40 10.07 -35.18
C LYS A 7 -32.01 11.47 -35.31
N ILE A 8 -32.90 11.83 -34.40
CA ILE A 8 -33.50 13.18 -34.33
C ILE A 8 -32.42 14.24 -34.07
N CYS A 9 -31.48 13.97 -33.16
CA CYS A 9 -30.35 14.87 -32.88
C CYS A 9 -29.41 15.03 -34.08
N LYS A 10 -29.07 13.94 -34.79
CA LYS A 10 -28.25 14.01 -36.03
C LYS A 10 -28.96 14.81 -37.12
N GLN A 11 -30.27 14.63 -37.28
CA GLN A 11 -31.04 15.37 -38.28
C GLN A 11 -31.10 16.86 -37.94
N PHE A 12 -31.22 17.22 -36.66
CA PHE A 12 -31.11 18.60 -36.19
C PHE A 12 -29.75 19.24 -36.51
N LEU A 13 -28.63 18.57 -36.24
CA LEU A 13 -27.28 19.09 -36.53
C LEU A 13 -27.07 19.34 -38.03
N ARG A 14 -27.55 18.42 -38.89
CA ARG A 14 -27.50 18.56 -40.36
C ARG A 14 -28.37 19.71 -40.86
N ASP A 15 -29.58 19.83 -40.33
CA ASP A 15 -30.48 20.95 -40.64
C ASP A 15 -29.88 22.31 -40.23
N LEU A 16 -29.18 22.34 -39.09
CA LEU A 16 -28.50 23.53 -38.60
C LEU A 16 -27.35 23.95 -39.52
N LYS A 17 -26.57 22.97 -39.99
CA LYS A 17 -25.48 23.18 -40.94
C LYS A 17 -25.98 23.75 -42.28
N GLY A 18 -27.16 23.32 -42.74
CA GLY A 18 -27.76 23.78 -44.00
C GLY A 18 -28.53 25.11 -43.91
N LYS A 19 -29.29 25.34 -42.82
CA LYS A 19 -30.22 26.48 -42.70
C LYS A 19 -29.68 27.64 -41.84
N GLY A 20 -28.61 27.42 -41.08
CA GLY A 20 -27.91 28.44 -40.28
C GLY A 20 -28.83 29.20 -39.31
N LYS A 21 -28.63 30.53 -39.20
CA LYS A 21 -29.37 31.41 -38.26
C LYS A 21 -30.91 31.35 -38.40
N LYS A 22 -31.43 30.92 -39.56
CA LYS A 22 -32.86 30.93 -39.90
C LYS A 22 -33.61 29.66 -39.53
N TYR A 23 -33.01 28.71 -38.80
CA TYR A 23 -33.71 27.49 -38.39
C TYR A 23 -34.85 27.81 -37.37
N PRO A 24 -36.13 27.56 -37.73
CA PRO A 24 -37.28 28.04 -36.95
C PRO A 24 -37.60 27.17 -35.72
N LYS A 25 -37.14 25.92 -35.68
CA LYS A 25 -37.41 24.96 -34.58
C LYS A 25 -36.22 24.78 -33.62
N PHE A 26 -35.39 25.80 -33.50
CA PHE A 26 -34.12 25.68 -32.77
C PHE A 26 -34.33 25.28 -31.30
N ASP A 27 -35.24 25.93 -30.58
CA ASP A 27 -35.38 25.76 -29.14
C ASP A 27 -35.96 24.38 -28.75
N GLU A 28 -36.89 23.86 -29.56
CA GLU A 28 -37.49 22.52 -29.38
C GLU A 28 -36.44 21.42 -29.62
N SER A 29 -35.75 21.48 -30.76
CA SER A 29 -34.73 20.47 -31.11
C SER A 29 -33.49 20.57 -30.21
N PHE A 30 -33.13 21.78 -29.75
CA PHE A 30 -32.07 21.98 -28.78
C PHE A 30 -32.42 21.38 -27.41
N SER A 31 -33.67 21.48 -26.96
CA SER A 31 -34.10 20.86 -25.70
C SER A 31 -34.00 19.33 -25.75
N ILE A 32 -34.33 18.73 -26.89
CA ILE A 32 -34.16 17.28 -27.12
C ILE A 32 -32.67 16.89 -27.06
N LEU A 33 -31.80 17.66 -27.74
CA LEU A 33 -30.35 17.43 -27.70
C LEU A 33 -29.81 17.54 -26.28
N LYS A 34 -30.18 18.58 -25.53
CA LYS A 34 -29.73 18.81 -24.16
C LYS A 34 -30.10 17.64 -23.23
N ASN A 35 -31.34 17.14 -23.32
CA ASN A 35 -31.81 16.02 -22.50
C ASN A 35 -31.10 14.69 -22.86
N TYR A 36 -30.86 14.47 -24.16
CA TYR A 36 -30.11 13.32 -24.64
C TYR A 36 -28.66 13.33 -24.13
N VAL A 37 -28.00 14.47 -24.24
CA VAL A 37 -26.61 14.67 -23.78
C VAL A 37 -26.47 14.46 -22.27
N ALA A 38 -27.41 14.97 -21.48
CA ALA A 38 -27.41 14.77 -20.03
C ALA A 38 -27.49 13.28 -19.65
N SER A 39 -28.36 12.53 -20.34
CA SER A 39 -28.64 11.13 -20.00
C SER A 39 -27.59 10.14 -20.54
N ASN A 40 -27.09 10.35 -21.77
CA ASN A 40 -26.28 9.35 -22.48
C ASN A 40 -24.87 9.83 -22.87
N GLY A 41 -24.63 11.13 -23.01
CA GLY A 41 -23.44 11.68 -23.65
C GLY A 41 -23.39 11.46 -25.17
N LEU A 42 -22.50 12.18 -25.87
CA LEU A 42 -22.33 12.09 -27.32
C LEU A 42 -21.23 11.10 -27.72
N GLU A 43 -21.44 10.38 -28.83
CA GLU A 43 -20.39 9.56 -29.46
C GLU A 43 -19.44 10.42 -30.29
N ASP A 44 -18.24 9.91 -30.57
CA ASP A 44 -17.14 10.64 -31.25
C ASP A 44 -17.57 11.27 -32.59
N GLU A 45 -18.35 10.55 -33.41
CA GLU A 45 -18.92 11.08 -34.66
C GLU A 45 -19.84 12.28 -34.41
N ASP A 46 -20.67 12.20 -33.37
CA ASP A 46 -21.70 13.19 -33.06
C ASP A 46 -21.06 14.44 -32.45
N ILE A 47 -19.98 14.27 -31.68
CA ILE A 47 -19.14 15.37 -31.16
C ILE A 47 -18.46 16.10 -32.31
N ASN A 48 -17.90 15.37 -33.28
CA ASN A 48 -17.27 15.95 -34.47
C ASN A 48 -18.27 16.76 -35.30
N GLU A 49 -19.47 16.21 -35.54
CA GLU A 49 -20.53 16.93 -36.26
C GLU A 49 -20.96 18.21 -35.51
N LEU A 50 -21.13 18.14 -34.19
CA LEU A 50 -21.50 19.32 -33.38
C LEU A 50 -20.37 20.37 -33.35
N ALA A 51 -19.11 19.94 -33.21
CA ALA A 51 -17.97 20.84 -33.25
C ALA A 51 -17.85 21.54 -34.61
N ASP A 52 -18.03 20.82 -35.71
CA ASP A 52 -18.02 21.37 -37.06
C ASP A 52 -19.12 22.43 -37.26
N VAL A 53 -20.34 22.17 -36.74
CA VAL A 53 -21.43 23.15 -36.76
C VAL A 53 -21.08 24.41 -35.96
N ILE A 54 -20.46 24.27 -34.78
CA ILE A 54 -20.02 25.41 -33.95
C ILE A 54 -18.94 26.24 -34.67
N MET A 55 -18.03 25.57 -35.38
CA MET A 55 -16.90 26.23 -36.05
C MET A 55 -17.29 26.93 -37.36
N THR A 56 -18.22 26.35 -38.13
CA THR A 56 -18.56 26.78 -39.49
C THR A 56 -19.78 27.71 -39.59
N VAL A 57 -20.78 27.52 -38.72
CA VAL A 57 -22.04 28.27 -38.82
C VAL A 57 -21.95 29.54 -37.97
N ASP A 58 -22.03 30.70 -38.64
CA ASP A 58 -22.13 31.98 -37.93
C ASP A 58 -23.46 32.04 -37.17
N MET A 59 -23.41 32.11 -35.84
CA MET A 59 -24.56 32.15 -34.94
C MET A 59 -24.35 33.18 -33.84
N GLY A 60 -25.43 33.76 -33.32
CA GLY A 60 -25.35 34.67 -32.18
C GLY A 60 -24.88 33.95 -30.91
N ALA A 61 -24.22 34.70 -30.01
CA ALA A 61 -23.68 34.16 -28.74
C ALA A 61 -24.73 33.40 -27.91
N ASN A 62 -25.99 33.84 -27.94
CA ASN A 62 -27.10 33.23 -27.21
C ASN A 62 -27.40 31.78 -27.64
N ARG A 63 -27.08 31.41 -28.88
CA ARG A 63 -27.26 30.04 -29.40
C ARG A 63 -25.97 29.21 -29.35
N LEU A 64 -24.81 29.87 -29.52
CA LEU A 64 -23.51 29.19 -29.46
C LEU A 64 -23.15 28.71 -28.05
N VAL A 65 -23.37 29.54 -27.02
CA VAL A 65 -23.00 29.19 -25.64
C VAL A 65 -23.70 27.89 -25.17
N PRO A 66 -25.02 27.73 -25.35
CA PRO A 66 -25.70 26.47 -24.99
C PRO A 66 -25.26 25.26 -25.82
N LEU A 67 -24.93 25.45 -27.11
CA LEU A 67 -24.42 24.36 -27.95
C LEU A 67 -23.03 23.88 -27.50
N ILE A 68 -22.15 24.80 -27.11
CA ILE A 68 -20.82 24.47 -26.56
C ILE A 68 -20.96 23.70 -25.25
N MET A 69 -21.94 24.04 -24.40
CA MET A 69 -22.23 23.27 -23.18
C MET A 69 -22.72 21.84 -23.47
N CYS A 70 -23.18 21.54 -24.68
CA CYS A 70 -23.60 20.20 -25.09
C CYS A 70 -22.46 19.33 -25.65
N LEU A 71 -21.23 19.84 -25.76
CA LEU A 71 -20.03 19.07 -26.14
C LEU A 71 -19.58 18.12 -25.01
N VAL A 72 -20.47 17.22 -24.58
CA VAL A 72 -20.22 16.29 -23.48
C VAL A 72 -20.05 14.89 -24.07
N PRO A 73 -18.86 14.28 -23.97
CA PRO A 73 -18.61 12.98 -24.55
C PRO A 73 -19.29 11.86 -23.77
N LYS A 74 -19.47 10.71 -24.41
CA LYS A 74 -19.88 9.47 -23.74
C LYS A 74 -18.75 8.90 -22.87
N TYR A 75 -17.51 8.93 -23.36
CA TYR A 75 -16.32 8.42 -22.66
C TYR A 75 -15.13 9.38 -22.69
N LYS A 76 -14.64 9.77 -23.87
CA LYS A 76 -13.54 10.72 -24.08
C LYS A 76 -13.85 11.62 -25.26
N VAL A 77 -13.20 12.79 -25.32
CA VAL A 77 -13.29 13.67 -26.49
C VAL A 77 -12.19 13.28 -27.49
N PRO A 78 -12.49 13.14 -28.79
CA PRO A 78 -11.46 12.87 -29.79
C PRO A 78 -10.42 14.00 -29.85
N GLU A 79 -9.14 13.64 -29.92
CA GLU A 79 -8.04 14.60 -29.86
C GLU A 79 -8.08 15.64 -30.98
N ASP A 80 -8.46 15.21 -32.18
CA ASP A 80 -8.52 16.08 -33.35
C ASP A 80 -9.65 17.12 -33.22
N THR A 81 -10.79 16.74 -32.61
CA THR A 81 -11.85 17.71 -32.29
C THR A 81 -11.34 18.77 -31.33
N VAL A 82 -10.59 18.37 -30.29
CA VAL A 82 -10.03 19.30 -29.30
C VAL A 82 -9.04 20.26 -29.97
N LYS A 83 -8.14 19.76 -30.83
CA LYS A 83 -7.20 20.58 -31.61
C LYS A 83 -7.95 21.57 -32.51
N SER A 84 -8.98 21.12 -33.22
CA SER A 84 -9.77 21.98 -34.11
C SER A 84 -10.51 23.08 -33.35
N ILE A 85 -11.14 22.78 -32.22
CA ILE A 85 -11.83 23.76 -31.37
C ILE A 85 -10.84 24.77 -30.79
N ILE A 86 -9.69 24.31 -30.28
CA ILE A 86 -8.63 25.19 -29.76
C ILE A 86 -8.11 26.12 -30.87
N ALA A 87 -7.78 25.56 -32.04
CA ALA A 87 -7.31 26.33 -33.19
C ALA A 87 -8.34 27.37 -33.64
N TRP A 88 -9.64 27.00 -33.69
CA TRP A 88 -10.73 27.90 -34.04
C TRP A 88 -10.88 29.06 -33.04
N VAL A 89 -10.91 28.76 -31.73
CA VAL A 89 -11.02 29.81 -30.70
C VAL A 89 -9.83 30.74 -30.72
N LEU A 90 -8.61 30.21 -30.88
CA LEU A 90 -7.40 31.02 -30.92
C LEU A 90 -7.33 31.90 -32.18
N ALA A 91 -7.71 31.36 -33.34
CA ALA A 91 -7.74 32.10 -34.60
C ALA A 91 -8.78 33.23 -34.58
N ARG A 92 -9.97 32.98 -34.02
CA ARG A 92 -11.09 33.94 -34.01
C ARG A 92 -11.22 34.70 -32.69
N ILE A 93 -10.19 34.68 -31.85
CA ILE A 93 -10.30 35.23 -30.48
C ILE A 93 -10.61 36.72 -30.46
N TYR A 94 -10.29 37.47 -31.51
CA TYR A 94 -10.59 38.91 -31.62
C TYR A 94 -12.00 39.19 -32.19
N GLU A 95 -12.58 38.22 -32.89
CA GLU A 95 -13.92 38.33 -33.52
C GLU A 95 -15.03 37.79 -32.62
N LEU A 96 -14.72 36.78 -31.80
CA LEU A 96 -15.69 36.11 -30.95
C LEU A 96 -16.10 36.99 -29.76
N SER A 97 -17.39 36.92 -29.42
CA SER A 97 -17.90 37.53 -28.19
C SER A 97 -17.18 36.96 -26.96
N VAL A 98 -17.01 37.79 -25.92
CA VAL A 98 -16.32 37.41 -24.67
C VAL A 98 -16.97 36.18 -24.04
N ASN A 99 -18.31 36.08 -24.06
CA ASN A 99 -19.04 34.95 -23.46
C ASN A 99 -18.74 33.63 -24.19
N VAL A 100 -18.66 33.65 -25.52
CA VAL A 100 -18.33 32.46 -26.32
C VAL A 100 -16.88 32.04 -26.07
N SER A 101 -15.92 32.96 -26.07
CA SER A 101 -14.53 32.62 -25.74
C SER A 101 -14.41 32.05 -24.32
N THR A 102 -15.09 32.63 -23.34
CA THR A 102 -15.05 32.18 -21.95
C THR A 102 -15.59 30.77 -21.79
N ILE A 103 -16.75 30.44 -22.38
CA ILE A 103 -17.35 29.11 -22.21
C ILE A 103 -16.50 28.01 -22.88
N VAL A 104 -15.87 28.29 -24.03
CA VAL A 104 -14.99 27.28 -24.67
C VAL A 104 -13.75 27.04 -23.82
N ILE A 105 -13.14 28.09 -23.25
CA ILE A 105 -11.98 27.92 -22.36
C ILE A 105 -12.38 27.18 -21.08
N GLN A 106 -13.56 27.45 -20.52
CA GLN A 106 -14.11 26.70 -19.39
C GLN A 106 -14.39 25.24 -19.75
N TRP A 107 -14.84 24.96 -20.97
CA TRP A 107 -15.01 23.60 -21.47
C TRP A 107 -13.67 22.87 -21.58
N ILE A 108 -12.63 23.50 -22.13
CA ILE A 108 -11.27 22.94 -22.19
C ILE A 108 -10.74 22.62 -20.78
N ILE A 109 -10.96 23.54 -19.82
CA ILE A 109 -10.57 23.32 -18.43
C ILE A 109 -11.36 22.15 -17.83
N GLY A 110 -12.67 22.06 -18.07
CA GLY A 110 -13.51 20.96 -17.57
C GLY A 110 -13.08 19.60 -18.10
N ILE A 111 -12.80 19.47 -19.40
CA ILE A 111 -12.34 18.18 -19.95
C ILE A 111 -10.95 17.79 -19.43
N LEU A 112 -10.09 18.75 -19.05
CA LEU A 112 -8.81 18.50 -18.41
C LEU A 112 -8.96 18.10 -16.94
N ASP A 113 -9.76 18.84 -16.17
CA ASP A 113 -10.03 18.59 -14.74
C ASP A 113 -10.68 17.22 -14.53
N HIS A 114 -11.50 16.75 -15.48
CA HIS A 114 -12.14 15.43 -15.46
C HIS A 114 -11.38 14.34 -16.26
N HIS A 115 -10.15 14.60 -16.72
CA HIS A 115 -9.31 13.64 -17.46
C HIS A 115 -9.95 13.01 -18.72
N LEU A 116 -10.79 13.76 -19.43
CA LEU A 116 -11.51 13.32 -20.63
C LEU A 116 -10.70 13.50 -21.93
N VAL A 117 -9.52 14.13 -21.84
CA VAL A 117 -8.55 14.32 -22.93
C VAL A 117 -7.12 14.17 -22.38
N ASP A 118 -6.17 13.72 -23.22
CA ASP A 118 -4.75 13.74 -22.86
C ASP A 118 -4.26 15.19 -22.73
N ARG A 119 -3.67 15.51 -21.58
CA ARG A 119 -3.04 16.81 -21.29
C ARG A 119 -2.02 17.19 -22.36
N LYS A 120 -1.31 16.22 -22.96
CA LYS A 120 -0.29 16.46 -24.00
C LYS A 120 -0.87 17.20 -25.21
N VAL A 121 -2.11 16.89 -25.61
CA VAL A 121 -2.77 17.49 -26.77
C VAL A 121 -3.00 18.99 -26.56
N VAL A 122 -3.47 19.38 -25.37
CA VAL A 122 -3.70 20.79 -25.03
C VAL A 122 -2.39 21.52 -24.77
N ASN A 123 -1.38 20.82 -24.22
CA ASN A 123 -0.08 21.40 -23.89
C ASN A 123 0.68 21.92 -25.12
N ILE A 124 0.44 21.39 -26.32
CA ILE A 124 1.01 21.90 -27.58
C ILE A 124 0.74 23.40 -27.76
N TYR A 125 -0.40 23.89 -27.26
CA TYR A 125 -0.81 25.29 -27.38
C TYR A 125 -0.40 26.16 -26.19
N TYR A 126 0.40 25.66 -25.23
CA TYR A 126 0.78 26.37 -24.00
C TYR A 126 1.29 27.79 -24.25
N TYR A 127 2.32 27.94 -25.10
CA TYR A 127 2.91 29.24 -25.40
C TYR A 127 1.91 30.19 -26.06
N VAL A 128 1.00 29.66 -26.89
CA VAL A 128 -0.04 30.46 -27.54
C VAL A 128 -1.04 30.96 -26.49
N PHE A 129 -1.48 30.10 -25.57
CA PHE A 129 -2.31 30.52 -24.44
C PHE A 129 -1.63 31.57 -23.56
N PHE A 130 -0.34 31.39 -23.25
CA PHE A 130 0.43 32.35 -22.47
C PHE A 130 0.47 33.72 -23.15
N HIS A 131 0.73 33.77 -24.45
CA HIS A 131 0.76 35.03 -25.21
C HIS A 131 -0.62 35.69 -25.35
N VAL A 132 -1.67 34.90 -25.58
CA VAL A 132 -3.05 35.40 -25.69
C VAL A 132 -3.55 35.94 -24.36
N MET A 133 -3.22 35.27 -23.25
CA MET A 133 -3.56 35.71 -21.90
C MET A 133 -3.05 37.13 -21.62
N LEU A 134 -1.81 37.44 -22.03
CA LEU A 134 -1.21 38.76 -21.84
C LEU A 134 -1.88 39.86 -22.67
N LYS A 135 -2.49 39.51 -23.82
CA LYS A 135 -3.09 40.49 -24.75
C LYS A 135 -4.58 40.76 -24.50
N LYS A 136 -5.34 39.80 -23.96
CA LYS A 136 -6.81 39.90 -23.83
C LYS A 136 -7.27 39.89 -22.37
N GLU A 137 -7.29 41.06 -21.72
CA GLU A 137 -7.61 41.22 -20.29
C GLU A 137 -8.96 40.60 -19.87
N ARG A 138 -10.00 40.71 -20.71
CA ARG A 138 -11.37 40.24 -20.37
C ARG A 138 -11.54 38.72 -20.31
N VAL A 139 -10.73 37.97 -21.07
CA VAL A 139 -10.74 36.48 -21.07
C VAL A 139 -9.50 35.93 -20.35
N GLY A 140 -8.51 36.79 -20.10
CA GLY A 140 -7.22 36.47 -19.51
C GLY A 140 -7.32 35.72 -18.18
N LYS A 141 -8.33 35.99 -17.35
CA LYS A 141 -8.54 35.23 -16.09
C LYS A 141 -8.76 33.73 -16.32
N HIS A 142 -9.55 33.35 -17.34
CA HIS A 142 -9.84 31.95 -17.63
C HIS A 142 -8.66 31.27 -18.33
N ILE A 143 -7.99 31.98 -19.23
CA ILE A 143 -6.76 31.48 -19.88
C ILE A 143 -5.62 31.34 -18.86
N ALA A 144 -5.53 32.23 -17.86
CA ALA A 144 -4.58 32.12 -16.77
C ALA A 144 -4.79 30.85 -15.93
N ARG A 145 -6.05 30.42 -15.72
CA ARG A 145 -6.34 29.13 -15.08
C ARG A 145 -5.85 27.96 -15.93
N LEU A 146 -6.07 28.02 -17.24
CA LEU A 146 -5.58 27.01 -18.18
C LEU A 146 -4.05 26.93 -18.18
N VAL A 147 -3.36 28.07 -18.24
CA VAL A 147 -1.90 28.16 -18.13
C VAL A 147 -1.42 27.63 -16.78
N TYR A 148 -2.13 27.92 -15.68
CA TYR A 148 -1.80 27.42 -14.35
C TYR A 148 -1.86 25.88 -14.27
N ILE A 149 -2.87 25.27 -14.92
CA ILE A 149 -3.03 23.81 -14.98
C ILE A 149 -1.96 23.18 -15.88
N LEU A 150 -1.61 23.83 -16.99
CA LEU A 150 -0.72 23.27 -18.00
C LEU A 150 0.78 23.48 -17.67
N ALA A 151 1.13 24.52 -16.92
CA ALA A 151 2.53 24.91 -16.68
C ALA A 151 3.37 23.76 -16.12
N LYS A 152 4.55 23.56 -16.71
CA LYS A 152 5.64 22.75 -16.19
C LYS A 152 6.76 23.63 -15.64
N PRO A 153 7.66 23.12 -14.77
CA PRO A 153 8.83 23.87 -14.30
C PRO A 153 9.74 24.36 -15.43
N GLU A 154 9.81 23.62 -16.53
CA GLU A 154 10.59 23.95 -17.74
C GLU A 154 10.08 25.22 -18.44
N ASP A 155 8.76 25.40 -18.47
CA ASP A 155 8.09 26.51 -19.15
C ASP A 155 8.32 27.87 -18.47
N VAL A 156 8.78 27.87 -17.21
CA VAL A 156 9.04 29.10 -16.45
C VAL A 156 10.38 29.69 -16.86
N THR A 157 10.34 30.69 -17.75
CA THR A 157 11.53 31.44 -18.17
C THR A 157 11.57 32.85 -17.59
N ARG A 158 12.78 33.43 -17.45
CA ARG A 158 12.96 34.81 -16.99
C ARG A 158 12.18 35.81 -17.86
N ARG A 159 12.10 35.57 -19.17
CA ARG A 159 11.38 36.43 -20.13
C ARG A 159 9.88 36.44 -19.84
N ASP A 160 9.30 35.29 -19.52
CA ASP A 160 7.87 35.14 -19.27
C ASP A 160 7.47 35.74 -17.92
N VAL A 161 8.31 35.57 -16.89
CA VAL A 161 8.13 36.25 -15.60
C VAL A 161 8.23 37.77 -15.76
N SER A 162 9.22 38.28 -16.50
CA SER A 162 9.36 39.72 -16.75
C SER A 162 8.16 40.31 -17.52
N ARG A 163 7.64 39.60 -18.52
CA ARG A 163 6.44 40.02 -19.26
C ARG A 163 5.20 40.06 -18.37
N LEU A 164 5.03 39.05 -17.52
CA LEU A 164 3.88 38.96 -16.62
C LEU A 164 3.92 40.06 -15.54
N LEU A 165 5.11 40.37 -15.00
CA LEU A 165 5.30 41.50 -14.09
C LEU A 165 5.06 42.86 -14.78
N ALA A 166 5.53 43.04 -16.01
CA ALA A 166 5.31 44.28 -16.78
C ALA A 166 3.81 44.55 -17.00
N VAL A 167 3.04 43.51 -17.35
CA VAL A 167 1.58 43.64 -17.51
C VAL A 167 0.88 43.90 -16.18
N GLN A 168 1.31 43.27 -15.09
CA GLN A 168 0.75 43.52 -13.75
C GLN A 168 1.00 44.96 -13.26
N GLN A 169 2.17 45.53 -13.59
CA GLN A 169 2.51 46.92 -13.24
C GLN A 169 1.74 47.95 -14.06
N GLN A 170 1.37 47.61 -15.30
CA GLN A 170 0.60 48.49 -16.19
C GLN A 170 -0.91 48.47 -15.89
N SER A 171 -1.43 47.41 -15.26
CA SER A 171 -2.85 47.28 -14.93
C SER A 171 -3.22 47.99 -13.63
N VAL A 172 -4.23 48.86 -13.67
CA VAL A 172 -4.75 49.63 -12.51
C VAL A 172 -5.49 48.74 -11.48
N ARG A 173 -5.87 47.50 -11.85
CA ARG A 173 -6.58 46.55 -10.99
C ARG A 173 -5.65 45.46 -10.47
N SER A 174 -5.88 44.98 -9.25
CA SER A 174 -5.19 43.80 -8.70
C SER A 174 -5.60 42.54 -9.48
N LEU A 175 -4.73 42.10 -10.39
CA LEU A 175 -4.93 40.88 -11.16
C LEU A 175 -4.51 39.65 -10.33
N ASN A 176 -5.38 39.26 -9.39
CA ASN A 176 -5.18 38.12 -8.48
C ASN A 176 -4.79 36.81 -9.21
N HIS A 177 -5.17 36.64 -10.48
CA HIS A 177 -4.81 35.50 -11.32
C HIS A 177 -3.34 35.51 -11.76
N PHE A 178 -2.75 36.68 -12.02
CA PHE A 178 -1.31 36.81 -12.26
C PHE A 178 -0.51 36.58 -10.98
N THR A 179 -1.01 37.04 -9.83
CA THR A 179 -0.39 36.74 -8.54
C THR A 179 -0.41 35.24 -8.23
N ALA A 180 -1.49 34.53 -8.58
CA ALA A 180 -1.55 33.07 -8.44
C ALA A 180 -0.55 32.35 -9.36
N LEU A 181 -0.40 32.78 -10.62
CA LEU A 181 0.63 32.26 -11.52
C LEU A 181 2.05 32.54 -11.01
N LEU A 182 2.33 33.74 -10.50
CA LEU A 182 3.62 34.07 -9.90
C LEU A 182 3.91 33.23 -8.65
N SER A 183 2.89 32.88 -7.86
CA SER A 183 3.07 31.97 -6.73
C SER A 183 3.45 30.55 -7.18
N LEU A 184 2.84 30.06 -8.26
CA LEU A 184 3.22 28.78 -8.87
C LEU A 184 4.65 28.85 -9.43
N PHE A 185 4.98 29.92 -10.17
CA PHE A 185 6.31 30.11 -10.72
C PHE A 185 7.36 30.25 -9.62
N LYS A 186 7.03 30.87 -8.48
CA LYS A 186 7.90 30.93 -7.31
C LYS A 186 8.10 29.56 -6.66
N SER A 187 7.09 28.68 -6.68
CA SER A 187 7.25 27.30 -6.21
C SER A 187 8.14 26.45 -7.14
N TYR A 188 8.19 26.78 -8.43
CA TYR A 188 9.03 26.08 -9.41
C TYR A 188 10.45 26.66 -9.50
N LYS A 189 10.58 27.98 -9.52
CA LYS A 189 11.83 28.74 -9.72
C LYS A 189 11.80 30.03 -8.89
N PRO A 190 12.01 29.95 -7.55
CA PRO A 190 11.93 31.09 -6.66
C PRO A 190 12.88 32.23 -7.01
N GLU A 191 14.00 31.93 -7.67
CA GLU A 191 15.03 32.87 -8.11
C GLU A 191 14.59 33.80 -9.27
N LEU A 192 13.60 33.38 -10.07
CA LEU A 192 13.12 34.17 -11.20
C LEU A 192 12.03 35.17 -10.82
N VAL A 193 11.42 34.99 -9.64
CA VAL A 193 10.23 35.72 -9.20
C VAL A 193 10.59 36.63 -8.02
N PRO A 194 10.07 37.88 -7.98
CA PRO A 194 10.36 38.80 -6.87
C PRO A 194 10.07 38.20 -5.49
N GLU A 195 10.93 38.53 -4.52
CA GLU A 195 10.91 37.96 -3.18
C GLU A 195 9.59 38.23 -2.44
N ARG A 196 8.97 39.40 -2.69
CA ARG A 196 7.69 39.82 -2.12
C ARG A 196 6.55 39.67 -3.14
N ILE A 197 5.82 38.57 -3.08
CA ILE A 197 4.53 38.38 -3.78
C ILE A 197 3.41 38.45 -2.74
N GLN A 198 2.34 39.18 -3.03
CA GLN A 198 1.15 39.18 -2.18
C GLN A 198 0.53 37.78 -2.15
N SER A 199 0.28 37.23 -0.96
CA SER A 199 -0.36 35.91 -0.84
C SER A 199 -1.84 36.00 -1.24
N VAL A 200 -2.27 35.15 -2.17
CA VAL A 200 -3.68 35.09 -2.60
C VAL A 200 -4.24 33.70 -2.36
N ASN A 201 -5.49 33.61 -1.89
CA ASN A 201 -6.19 32.35 -1.74
C ASN A 201 -6.55 31.79 -3.13
N ILE A 202 -5.81 30.77 -3.58
CA ILE A 202 -5.92 30.15 -4.91
C ILE A 202 -7.36 29.72 -5.23
N GLY A 203 -8.11 29.20 -4.24
CA GLY A 203 -9.51 28.81 -4.41
C GLY A 203 -10.46 29.99 -4.63
N SER A 204 -10.13 31.18 -4.14
CA SER A 204 -10.91 32.41 -4.41
C SER A 204 -10.53 33.09 -5.74
N VAL A 205 -9.35 32.76 -6.29
CA VAL A 205 -8.86 33.32 -7.55
C VAL A 205 -9.55 32.65 -8.73
N TRP A 206 -9.59 31.34 -8.74
CA TRP A 206 -10.23 30.56 -9.78
C TRP A 206 -11.73 30.51 -9.51
N ARG A 207 -12.55 31.07 -10.42
CA ARG A 207 -13.99 30.80 -10.36
C ARG A 207 -14.23 29.38 -10.85
N ASP A 208 -15.20 28.72 -10.26
CA ASP A 208 -15.65 27.41 -10.67
C ASP A 208 -16.19 27.44 -12.11
N ILE A 209 -16.09 26.27 -12.74
CA ILE A 209 -16.72 25.99 -14.02
C ILE A 209 -18.24 26.14 -13.81
N PRO A 210 -19.06 26.58 -14.79
CA PRO A 210 -20.50 26.66 -14.60
C PRO A 210 -21.05 25.34 -14.05
N GLU A 211 -21.81 25.37 -12.95
CA GLU A 211 -22.32 24.18 -12.24
C GLU A 211 -23.05 23.20 -13.17
N ALA A 212 -23.75 23.74 -14.18
CA ALA A 212 -24.41 22.95 -15.21
C ALA A 212 -23.43 22.13 -16.08
N LEU A 213 -22.26 22.66 -16.39
CA LEU A 213 -21.22 21.95 -17.14
C LEU A 213 -20.46 20.98 -16.24
N GLN A 214 -20.19 21.37 -14.99
CA GLN A 214 -19.52 20.52 -14.02
C GLN A 214 -20.33 19.25 -13.73
N SER A 215 -21.62 19.38 -13.42
CA SER A 215 -22.51 18.24 -13.18
C SER A 215 -22.61 17.30 -14.38
N LEU A 216 -22.64 17.84 -15.61
CA LEU A 216 -22.65 17.03 -16.83
C LEU A 216 -21.34 16.24 -17.00
N LEU A 217 -20.18 16.83 -16.73
CA LEU A 217 -18.88 16.18 -16.86
C LEU A 217 -18.60 15.19 -15.71
N GLU A 218 -19.08 15.47 -14.50
CA GLU A 218 -19.07 14.52 -13.37
C GLU A 218 -19.86 13.26 -13.69
N ASN A 219 -21.03 13.40 -14.32
CA ASN A 219 -21.82 12.25 -14.78
C ASN A 219 -21.09 11.43 -15.85
N VAL A 220 -20.30 12.05 -16.74
CA VAL A 220 -19.43 11.33 -17.69
C VAL A 220 -18.36 10.55 -16.96
N ARG A 221 -17.71 11.16 -15.97
CA ARG A 221 -16.68 10.51 -15.16
C ARG A 221 -17.25 9.29 -14.42
N ALA A 222 -18.42 9.42 -13.79
CA ALA A 222 -19.09 8.31 -13.11
C ALA A 222 -19.41 7.16 -14.08
N ARG A 223 -19.81 7.45 -15.32
CA ARG A 223 -20.03 6.43 -16.37
C ARG A 223 -18.72 5.80 -16.87
N SER A 224 -17.63 6.56 -16.90
CA SER A 224 -16.31 6.13 -17.35
C SER A 224 -15.61 5.25 -16.30
N GLU A 225 -15.74 5.58 -15.01
CA GLU A 225 -15.17 4.80 -13.88
C GLU A 225 -15.73 3.37 -13.79
N VAL A 226 -17.00 3.15 -14.19
CA VAL A 226 -17.61 1.80 -14.25
C VAL A 226 -17.05 0.95 -15.40
N SER A 227 -16.44 1.57 -16.42
CA SER A 227 -15.87 0.86 -17.59
C SER A 227 -14.34 0.81 -17.58
N LEU A 228 -13.66 1.61 -16.75
CA LEU A 228 -12.20 1.78 -16.72
C LEU A 228 -11.50 1.12 -15.52
N THR A 229 -12.20 0.30 -14.74
CA THR A 229 -11.60 -0.44 -13.60
C THR A 229 -10.45 -1.37 -13.98
N GLU A 230 -10.18 -1.61 -15.27
CA GLU A 230 -9.13 -2.54 -15.70
C GLU A 230 -7.83 -1.89 -16.22
N ASP A 231 -7.76 -0.65 -16.74
CA ASP A 231 -6.60 -0.32 -17.60
C ASP A 231 -5.71 0.93 -17.35
N LYS A 232 -6.05 1.99 -16.58
CA LYS A 232 -5.09 3.12 -16.40
C LYS A 232 -5.18 3.81 -15.03
N LYS A 233 -4.45 3.31 -14.02
CA LYS A 233 -4.11 4.07 -12.81
C LYS A 233 -3.00 5.07 -13.13
N CYS A 234 -3.32 6.36 -13.20
CA CYS A 234 -2.30 7.40 -13.27
C CYS A 234 -1.52 7.51 -11.95
N PHE A 235 -0.19 7.62 -12.01
CA PHE A 235 0.61 7.86 -10.82
C PHE A 235 0.43 9.30 -10.33
N ASN A 236 -0.05 9.47 -9.09
CA ASN A 236 -0.05 10.76 -8.44
C ASN A 236 1.31 10.97 -7.76
N TRP A 237 2.12 11.88 -8.30
CA TRP A 237 3.42 12.26 -7.74
C TRP A 237 3.31 13.28 -6.59
N ASN A 238 2.12 13.83 -6.35
CA ASN A 238 1.85 14.82 -5.31
C ASN A 238 0.79 14.32 -4.32
N THR A 239 1.00 13.14 -3.74
CA THR A 239 0.10 12.54 -2.73
C THR A 239 0.05 13.36 -1.43
N PHE A 240 1.06 14.19 -1.17
CA PHE A 240 1.10 15.15 -0.05
C PHE A 240 0.32 16.43 -0.39
N GLN A 241 -0.99 16.31 -0.58
CA GLN A 241 -1.89 17.45 -0.40
C GLN A 241 -2.42 17.41 1.04
N LEU A 242 -1.71 18.08 1.96
CA LEU A 242 -2.26 18.31 3.29
C LEU A 242 -3.57 19.09 3.18
N LYS A 243 -4.61 18.60 3.85
CA LYS A 243 -5.75 19.44 4.24
C LYS A 243 -5.20 20.51 5.19
N LYS A 244 -4.87 21.69 4.65
CA LYS A 244 -4.66 22.98 5.34
C LYS A 244 -4.37 22.86 6.85
N THR A 245 -3.15 22.52 7.25
CA THR A 245 -2.66 22.80 8.60
C THR A 245 -1.83 24.09 8.62
N LYS A 246 -1.71 24.65 9.83
CA LYS A 246 -1.38 26.05 10.13
C LYS A 246 -0.11 26.56 9.44
N LYS A 247 -0.14 27.86 9.11
CA LYS A 247 0.75 28.65 8.24
C LYS A 247 2.28 28.59 8.46
N ASN A 248 2.82 27.84 9.42
CA ASN A 248 4.23 27.98 9.85
C ASN A 248 5.01 26.67 10.06
N VAL A 249 4.47 25.49 9.73
CA VAL A 249 5.20 24.22 9.89
C VAL A 249 5.69 23.74 8.52
N ALA A 250 7.00 23.58 8.37
CA ALA A 250 7.58 22.99 7.17
C ALA A 250 7.18 21.50 7.11
N PRO A 251 6.64 21.00 5.98
CA PRO A 251 6.28 19.59 5.88
C PRO A 251 7.52 18.71 6.01
N LEU A 252 7.39 17.59 6.73
CA LEU A 252 8.46 16.57 6.87
C LEU A 252 9.01 16.10 5.52
N LEU A 253 8.15 16.04 4.50
CA LEU A 253 8.52 15.61 3.16
C LEU A 253 8.46 16.77 2.18
N PRO A 254 9.56 17.08 1.48
CA PRO A 254 9.53 18.04 0.40
C PRO A 254 8.78 17.48 -0.81
N SER A 255 8.19 18.37 -1.60
CA SER A 255 7.54 18.00 -2.85
C SER A 255 8.51 17.37 -3.84
N VAL A 256 8.04 16.36 -4.60
CA VAL A 256 8.81 15.66 -5.65
C VAL A 256 9.40 16.62 -6.70
N GLY A 257 8.84 17.82 -6.86
CA GLY A 257 9.31 18.83 -7.81
C GLY A 257 10.53 19.68 -7.38
N TYR A 258 11.16 19.42 -6.23
CA TYR A 258 12.33 20.20 -5.82
C TYR A 258 13.61 19.71 -6.53
N PHE A 259 14.15 20.54 -7.43
CA PHE A 259 15.45 20.33 -8.10
C PHE A 259 16.41 21.47 -7.70
N GLN A 260 17.62 21.14 -7.24
CA GLN A 260 18.62 22.16 -6.90
C GLN A 260 19.14 22.89 -8.17
N VAL A 261 19.29 24.21 -8.06
CA VAL A 261 19.57 25.15 -9.17
C VAL A 261 20.94 24.92 -9.85
N GLY A 262 21.89 24.25 -9.18
CA GLY A 262 23.23 24.00 -9.73
C GLY A 262 23.35 22.80 -10.68
N SER A 263 22.39 21.87 -10.67
CA SER A 263 22.48 20.60 -11.42
C SER A 263 22.08 20.71 -12.90
N ASN A 264 21.35 21.76 -13.31
CA ASN A 264 20.83 21.90 -14.68
C ASN A 264 21.89 22.37 -15.71
N ILE A 265 23.11 22.68 -15.27
CA ILE A 265 24.16 23.29 -16.11
C ILE A 265 24.90 22.22 -16.94
N PHE A 266 24.78 20.95 -16.57
CA PHE A 266 25.50 19.82 -17.17
C PHE A 266 24.60 18.69 -17.70
N GLU A 267 23.31 18.95 -17.90
CA GLU A 267 22.35 17.89 -18.27
C GLU A 267 22.34 17.56 -19.77
N GLU A 268 22.31 16.27 -20.08
CA GLU A 268 22.13 15.74 -21.42
C GLU A 268 20.71 16.10 -21.94
N GLN A 269 20.62 16.50 -23.22
CA GLN A 269 19.41 17.05 -23.85
C GLN A 269 18.20 16.09 -23.89
N ASP A 270 18.39 14.80 -23.55
CA ASP A 270 17.37 13.75 -23.67
C ASP A 270 16.72 13.33 -22.33
N THR A 271 17.01 14.01 -21.22
CA THR A 271 16.44 13.67 -19.90
C THR A 271 14.98 14.15 -19.76
N ARG A 272 14.08 13.23 -19.39
CA ARG A 272 12.63 13.51 -19.24
C ARG A 272 12.22 13.72 -17.78
N SER A 273 11.14 14.46 -17.58
CA SER A 273 10.64 14.77 -16.24
C SER A 273 9.94 13.57 -15.60
N ILE A 274 10.10 13.38 -14.29
CA ILE A 274 9.39 12.35 -13.53
C ILE A 274 7.86 12.49 -13.62
N PHE A 275 7.37 13.72 -13.83
CA PHE A 275 5.95 14.00 -14.01
C PHE A 275 5.38 13.52 -15.35
N ASP A 276 6.23 13.15 -16.31
CA ASP A 276 5.79 12.59 -17.59
C ASP A 276 5.45 11.10 -17.47
N ILE A 277 5.78 10.44 -16.34
CA ILE A 277 5.40 9.06 -16.06
C ILE A 277 3.96 9.04 -15.56
N THR A 278 3.04 8.68 -16.45
CA THR A 278 1.60 8.56 -16.15
C THR A 278 1.12 7.13 -16.04
N SER A 279 1.84 6.14 -16.57
CA SER A 279 1.41 4.73 -16.55
C SER A 279 2.59 3.77 -16.30
N LEU A 280 2.30 2.50 -15.98
CA LEU A 280 3.32 1.46 -15.81
C LEU A 280 4.12 1.25 -17.11
N GLU A 281 3.46 1.36 -18.26
CA GLU A 281 4.11 1.27 -19.58
C GLU A 281 5.08 2.45 -19.81
N ASP A 282 4.69 3.67 -19.40
CA ASP A 282 5.58 4.83 -19.44
C ASP A 282 6.78 4.66 -18.50
N LEU A 283 6.57 4.09 -17.31
CA LEU A 283 7.64 3.82 -16.34
C LEU A 283 8.68 2.87 -16.93
N GLY A 284 8.25 1.78 -17.57
CA GLY A 284 9.16 0.83 -18.21
C GLY A 284 9.96 1.45 -19.37
N LYS A 285 9.33 2.31 -20.17
CA LYS A 285 10.00 3.00 -21.30
C LYS A 285 10.95 4.11 -20.85
N LEU A 286 10.62 4.80 -19.77
CA LEU A 286 11.30 6.03 -19.35
C LEU A 286 12.26 5.83 -18.18
N HIS A 287 12.26 4.67 -17.52
CA HIS A 287 13.05 4.35 -16.32
C HIS A 287 14.51 4.81 -16.39
N LEU A 288 15.20 4.63 -17.52
CA LEU A 288 16.62 5.00 -17.68
C LEU A 288 16.85 6.48 -18.04
N SER A 289 15.82 7.16 -18.56
CA SER A 289 15.90 8.54 -19.10
C SER A 289 15.30 9.59 -18.16
N VAL A 290 14.73 9.18 -17.02
CA VAL A 290 14.00 10.07 -16.12
C VAL A 290 14.97 10.76 -15.16
N LYS A 291 14.82 12.08 -15.07
CA LYS A 291 15.52 12.89 -14.08
C LYS A 291 14.94 12.66 -12.70
N LEU A 292 15.76 12.08 -11.81
CA LEU A 292 15.39 11.84 -10.42
C LEU A 292 15.38 13.14 -9.61
N PRO A 293 14.42 13.32 -8.68
CA PRO A 293 14.33 14.52 -7.86
C PRO A 293 15.54 14.67 -6.93
N SER A 294 15.86 15.90 -6.54
CA SER A 294 16.98 16.13 -5.61
C SER A 294 16.66 15.65 -4.19
N SER A 295 15.40 15.74 -3.78
CA SER A 295 14.92 15.07 -2.57
C SER A 295 14.41 13.66 -2.88
N ALA A 296 15.29 12.68 -2.75
CA ALA A 296 14.95 11.29 -3.01
C ALA A 296 13.86 10.74 -2.07
N VAL A 297 13.70 11.28 -0.84
CA VAL A 297 12.70 10.81 0.13
C VAL A 297 11.27 11.02 -0.37
N SER A 298 11.06 12.03 -1.22
CA SER A 298 9.75 12.31 -1.84
C SER A 298 9.24 11.17 -2.76
N LEU A 299 10.15 10.31 -3.25
CA LEU A 299 9.82 9.15 -4.08
C LEU A 299 9.12 8.03 -3.29
N LEU A 300 9.10 8.09 -1.96
CA LEU A 300 8.32 7.16 -1.13
C LEU A 300 6.80 7.31 -1.30
N SER A 301 6.34 8.40 -1.91
CA SER A 301 4.92 8.77 -2.03
C SER A 301 4.08 7.87 -2.94
N ASN A 302 4.70 7.08 -3.83
CA ASN A 302 4.01 6.15 -4.72
C ASN A 302 4.89 4.98 -5.16
N THR A 303 4.27 3.95 -5.73
CA THR A 303 4.95 2.73 -6.17
C THR A 303 5.90 2.93 -7.36
N ALA A 304 5.63 3.91 -8.23
CA ALA A 304 6.55 4.27 -9.32
C ALA A 304 7.86 4.84 -8.76
N GLY A 305 7.79 5.64 -7.69
CA GLY A 305 8.95 6.17 -7.00
C GLY A 305 9.73 5.08 -6.27
N HIS A 306 9.05 4.09 -5.68
CA HIS A 306 9.71 2.88 -5.14
C HIS A 306 10.52 2.17 -6.23
N HIS A 307 9.93 1.93 -7.39
CA HIS A 307 10.63 1.31 -8.53
C HIS A 307 11.86 2.12 -8.96
N LEU A 308 11.71 3.44 -9.15
CA LEU A 308 12.82 4.31 -9.51
C LEU A 308 13.95 4.31 -8.46
N LEU A 309 13.62 4.27 -7.17
CA LEU A 309 14.61 4.17 -6.09
C LEU A 309 15.37 2.84 -6.10
N THR A 310 14.65 1.73 -6.27
CA THR A 310 15.25 0.38 -6.26
C THR A 310 16.26 0.21 -7.41
N PHE A 311 15.97 0.76 -8.59
CA PHE A 311 16.84 0.65 -9.78
C PHE A 311 17.74 1.88 -10.00
N ALA A 312 17.76 2.84 -9.08
CA ALA A 312 18.68 3.97 -9.12
C ALA A 312 20.13 3.53 -8.86
N ASN A 313 21.09 4.37 -9.22
CA ASN A 313 22.49 4.11 -8.92
C ASN A 313 22.75 4.12 -7.39
N VAL A 314 23.79 3.40 -6.96
CA VAL A 314 24.15 3.24 -5.53
C VAL A 314 24.39 4.60 -4.85
N GLN A 315 24.91 5.60 -5.58
CA GLN A 315 25.15 6.94 -5.06
C GLN A 315 23.83 7.65 -4.70
N TYR A 316 22.81 7.54 -5.54
CA TYR A 316 21.50 8.13 -5.33
C TYR A 316 20.75 7.41 -4.21
N GLN A 317 20.82 6.07 -4.18
CA GLN A 317 20.31 5.27 -3.06
C GLN A 317 20.98 5.66 -1.73
N SER A 318 22.29 5.95 -1.74
CA SER A 318 23.03 6.39 -0.55
C SER A 318 22.54 7.76 -0.05
N ARG A 319 22.33 8.70 -0.99
CA ARG A 319 21.74 10.02 -0.67
C ARG A 319 20.32 9.89 -0.11
N PHE A 320 19.51 9.02 -0.69
CA PHE A 320 18.20 8.67 -0.17
C PHE A 320 18.28 8.16 1.28
N ALA A 321 19.13 7.16 1.53
CA ALA A 321 19.25 6.53 2.84
C ALA A 321 19.70 7.51 3.92
N PHE A 322 20.63 8.42 3.58
CA PHE A 322 21.06 9.50 4.46
C PHE A 322 19.93 10.50 4.75
N ASN A 323 19.25 11.00 3.72
CA ASN A 323 18.16 11.95 3.89
C ASN A 323 16.98 11.34 4.68
N LEU A 324 16.68 10.06 4.44
CA LEU A 324 15.67 9.32 5.20
C LEU A 324 16.06 9.22 6.67
N TYR A 325 17.31 8.88 6.98
CA TYR A 325 17.82 8.82 8.35
C TYR A 325 17.68 10.17 9.07
N CYS A 326 18.12 11.26 8.44
CA CYS A 326 17.97 12.59 9.02
C CYS A 326 16.50 12.95 9.26
N THR A 327 15.61 12.62 8.32
CA THR A 327 14.17 12.89 8.46
C THR A 327 13.56 12.11 9.63
N LEU A 328 13.93 10.84 9.80
CA LEU A 328 13.51 10.00 10.92
C LEU A 328 14.08 10.51 12.25
N GLN A 329 15.37 10.83 12.28
CA GLN A 329 16.02 11.32 13.50
C GLN A 329 15.44 12.65 13.97
N THR A 330 15.21 13.59 13.05
CA THR A 330 14.57 14.87 13.37
C THR A 330 13.13 14.68 13.84
N GLY A 331 12.33 13.88 13.12
CA GLY A 331 10.90 13.72 13.42
C GLY A 331 10.59 12.91 14.69
N PHE A 332 11.50 12.04 15.13
CA PHE A 332 11.23 11.11 16.25
C PHE A 332 12.11 11.32 17.48
N ILE A 333 13.36 11.79 17.32
CA ILE A 333 14.33 11.89 18.43
C ILE A 333 14.60 13.34 18.80
N LEU A 334 14.92 14.20 17.82
CA LEU A 334 15.40 15.56 18.08
C LEU A 334 14.25 16.57 18.28
N GLU A 335 13.22 16.51 17.43
CA GLU A 335 12.13 17.49 17.43
C GLU A 335 10.74 16.83 17.32
N PRO A 336 10.33 15.95 18.25
CA PRO A 336 9.05 15.25 18.17
C PRO A 336 7.84 16.19 18.29
N GLU A 337 8.00 17.37 18.90
CA GLU A 337 6.90 18.33 19.13
C GLU A 337 6.57 19.20 17.92
N THR A 338 7.49 19.35 16.96
CA THR A 338 7.31 20.24 15.80
C THR A 338 6.52 19.59 14.68
N VAL A 339 6.37 18.26 14.73
CA VAL A 339 5.86 17.42 13.66
C VAL A 339 4.51 16.82 14.05
N SER A 340 3.57 16.78 13.10
CA SER A 340 2.27 16.15 13.39
C SER A 340 2.37 14.62 13.44
N PRO A 341 1.65 13.94 14.36
CA PRO A 341 1.67 12.48 14.47
C PRO A 341 1.08 11.78 13.22
N GLU A 342 0.25 12.48 12.43
CA GLU A 342 -0.27 11.95 11.17
C GLU A 342 0.81 11.89 10.08
N GLU A 343 1.73 12.86 10.07
CA GLU A 343 2.84 12.90 9.11
C GLU A 343 3.93 11.88 9.47
N THR A 344 4.23 11.69 10.76
CA THR A 344 5.17 10.65 11.22
C THR A 344 4.65 9.25 10.90
N ASN A 345 3.36 8.98 11.17
CA ASN A 345 2.71 7.71 10.81
C ASN A 345 2.79 7.45 9.31
N LYS A 346 2.44 8.45 8.48
CA LYS A 346 2.56 8.32 7.02
C LYS A 346 3.98 8.02 6.57
N LEU A 347 4.98 8.69 7.14
CA LEU A 347 6.38 8.45 6.80
C LEU A 347 6.79 7.01 7.10
N LEU A 348 6.41 6.47 8.27
CA LEU A 348 6.64 5.07 8.61
C LEU A 348 5.90 4.13 7.66
N ASP A 349 4.62 4.38 7.38
CA ASP A 349 3.82 3.55 6.46
C ASP A 349 4.44 3.50 5.06
N MET A 350 4.86 4.65 4.51
CA MET A 350 5.52 4.68 3.20
C MET A 350 6.88 3.98 3.22
N THR A 351 7.61 4.05 4.34
CA THR A 351 8.88 3.33 4.50
C THR A 351 8.66 1.82 4.59
N ILE A 352 7.61 1.38 5.29
CA ILE A 352 7.19 -0.03 5.36
C ILE A 352 6.82 -0.54 3.97
N GLU A 353 5.99 0.21 3.24
CA GLU A 353 5.60 -0.16 1.87
C GLU A 353 6.81 -0.25 0.93
N PHE A 354 7.78 0.65 1.09
CA PHE A 354 9.02 0.58 0.33
C PHE A 354 9.87 -0.64 0.68
N SER A 355 10.02 -0.97 1.97
CA SER A 355 10.70 -2.21 2.40
C SER A 355 9.98 -3.47 1.91
N ARG A 356 8.64 -3.49 1.93
CA ARG A 356 7.84 -4.58 1.35
C ARG A 356 8.05 -4.72 -0.15
N TYR A 357 8.09 -3.59 -0.87
CA TYR A 357 8.33 -3.57 -2.31
C TYR A 357 9.72 -4.13 -2.67
N MET A 358 10.76 -3.73 -1.93
CA MET A 358 12.13 -4.21 -2.14
C MET A 358 12.38 -5.61 -1.58
N GLN A 359 11.51 -6.09 -0.69
CA GLN A 359 11.70 -7.31 0.10
C GLN A 359 13.00 -7.30 0.93
N GLN A 360 13.49 -6.10 1.29
CA GLN A 360 14.76 -5.88 1.99
C GLN A 360 14.66 -4.68 2.95
N SER A 361 15.46 -4.68 4.00
CA SER A 361 15.56 -3.53 4.91
C SER A 361 16.47 -2.44 4.37
N VAL A 362 16.15 -1.20 4.73
CA VAL A 362 17.05 -0.05 4.57
C VAL A 362 17.98 0.01 5.79
N PRO A 363 19.31 -0.09 5.66
CA PRO A 363 20.24 -0.17 6.81
C PRO A 363 20.15 1.02 7.74
N THR A 364 19.94 2.21 7.19
CA THR A 364 19.80 3.43 7.99
C THR A 364 18.52 3.43 8.83
N VAL A 365 17.47 2.74 8.39
CA VAL A 365 16.25 2.52 9.17
C VAL A 365 16.55 1.55 10.33
N ASN A 366 17.33 0.50 10.12
CA ASN A 366 17.72 -0.42 11.19
C ASN A 366 18.51 0.30 12.29
N ARG A 367 19.44 1.19 11.89
CA ARG A 367 20.18 2.05 12.82
C ARG A 367 19.24 2.99 13.59
N PHE A 368 18.30 3.63 12.88
CA PHE A 368 17.30 4.48 13.51
C PHE A 368 16.46 3.72 14.53
N ILE A 369 15.98 2.51 14.21
CA ILE A 369 15.19 1.69 15.12
C ILE A 369 15.97 1.41 16.42
N HIS A 370 17.26 1.07 16.31
CA HIS A 370 18.10 0.86 17.49
C HIS A 370 18.19 2.13 18.36
N GLU A 371 18.47 3.28 17.76
CA GLU A 371 18.57 4.56 18.48
C GLU A 371 17.21 4.97 19.09
N TYR A 372 16.11 4.76 18.37
CA TYR A 372 14.77 5.11 18.84
C TYR A 372 14.28 4.21 19.98
N LEU A 373 14.47 2.89 19.88
CA LEU A 373 14.06 1.94 20.92
C LEU A 373 14.79 2.17 22.25
N TYR A 374 16.00 2.74 22.22
CA TYR A 374 16.66 3.18 23.45
C TYR A 374 15.91 4.30 24.17
N HIS A 375 15.24 5.19 23.42
CA HIS A 375 14.55 6.37 23.94
C HIS A 375 13.05 6.16 24.20
N ASN A 376 12.34 5.40 23.36
CA ASN A 376 10.91 5.17 23.48
C ASN A 376 10.53 3.74 23.03
N MET A 377 9.84 3.01 23.90
CA MET A 377 9.48 1.60 23.72
C MET A 377 8.01 1.37 23.35
N GLY A 378 7.17 2.39 23.41
CA GLY A 378 5.71 2.22 23.36
C GLY A 378 5.02 2.79 22.13
N GLU A 379 5.47 3.94 21.62
CA GLU A 379 4.82 4.61 20.50
C GLU A 379 5.23 3.97 19.16
N TYR A 380 4.27 3.83 18.24
CA TYR A 380 4.46 3.25 16.91
C TYR A 380 4.93 1.78 16.90
N GLN A 381 4.69 1.03 17.99
CA GLN A 381 5.12 -0.36 18.14
C GLN A 381 4.78 -1.23 16.91
N SER A 382 3.55 -1.19 16.42
CA SER A 382 3.13 -2.03 15.29
C SER A 382 3.88 -1.68 14.00
N GLN A 383 4.14 -0.39 13.72
CA GLN A 383 4.92 0.05 12.57
C GLN A 383 6.40 -0.34 12.69
N LEU A 384 6.98 -0.21 13.88
CA LEU A 384 8.36 -0.62 14.14
C LEU A 384 8.52 -2.14 13.94
N LEU A 385 7.58 -2.94 14.46
CA LEU A 385 7.58 -4.39 14.25
C LEU A 385 7.46 -4.75 12.75
N ALA A 386 6.64 -4.03 11.99
CA ALA A 386 6.51 -4.23 10.55
C ALA A 386 7.79 -3.87 9.77
N LEU A 387 8.57 -2.88 10.22
CA LEU A 387 9.90 -2.59 9.65
C LEU A 387 10.92 -3.68 10.02
N MET A 388 10.85 -4.18 11.26
CA MET A 388 11.73 -5.25 11.74
C MET A 388 11.54 -6.57 10.98
N GLU A 389 10.34 -6.85 10.46
CA GLU A 389 10.07 -8.02 9.61
C GLU A 389 10.97 -8.08 8.37
N TRP A 390 11.47 -6.94 7.88
CA TRP A 390 12.29 -6.87 6.66
C TRP A 390 13.80 -6.79 6.92
N MET A 391 14.26 -6.97 8.18
CA MET A 391 15.68 -6.95 8.56
C MET A 391 16.47 -8.16 8.04
N THR A 392 16.57 -8.27 6.72
CA THR A 392 17.15 -9.41 6.00
C THR A 392 18.65 -9.29 5.75
N SER A 393 19.35 -8.28 6.30
CA SER A 393 20.77 -8.00 6.01
C SER A 393 21.63 -7.68 7.26
N VAL A 394 21.25 -8.19 8.44
CA VAL A 394 21.85 -7.81 9.75
C VAL A 394 22.90 -8.82 10.21
N SER A 395 24.00 -8.36 10.82
CA SER A 395 25.00 -9.27 11.40
C SER A 395 24.46 -10.02 12.63
N SER A 396 25.02 -11.19 12.95
CA SER A 396 24.62 -11.97 14.12
C SER A 396 24.87 -11.23 15.45
N SER A 397 25.96 -10.46 15.53
CA SER A 397 26.28 -9.62 16.69
C SER A 397 25.29 -8.46 16.85
N ASP A 398 24.97 -7.74 15.77
CA ASP A 398 24.01 -6.63 15.83
C ASP A 398 22.62 -7.12 16.22
N LEU A 399 22.21 -8.27 15.73
CA LEU A 399 20.92 -8.86 16.09
C LEU A 399 20.83 -9.15 17.60
N GLN A 400 21.87 -9.76 18.18
CA GLN A 400 21.89 -10.14 19.58
C GLN A 400 21.99 -8.94 20.52
N GLU A 401 22.93 -8.03 20.25
CA GLU A 401 23.23 -6.92 21.14
C GLU A 401 22.20 -5.77 21.01
N ASN A 402 21.66 -5.55 19.81
CA ASN A 402 20.89 -4.34 19.52
C ASN A 402 19.39 -4.59 19.32
N LEU A 403 18.96 -5.74 18.80
CA LEU A 403 17.54 -5.96 18.48
C LEU A 403 16.83 -6.86 19.49
N LEU A 404 17.42 -8.00 19.82
CA LEU A 404 16.79 -9.00 20.70
C LEU A 404 16.62 -8.51 22.14
N ILE A 405 17.53 -7.67 22.63
CA ILE A 405 17.42 -7.07 23.97
C ILE A 405 16.19 -6.15 24.04
N HIS A 406 16.01 -5.28 23.05
CA HIS A 406 14.87 -4.36 23.01
C HIS A 406 13.56 -5.12 22.80
N LEU A 407 13.51 -6.12 21.91
CA LEU A 407 12.33 -6.97 21.74
C LEU A 407 11.94 -7.69 23.04
N ARG A 408 12.91 -8.21 23.79
CA ARG A 408 12.65 -8.82 25.10
C ARG A 408 12.05 -7.81 26.08
N SER A 409 12.62 -6.61 26.15
CA SER A 409 12.09 -5.54 27.02
C SER A 409 10.67 -5.13 26.64
N MET A 410 10.39 -4.89 25.34
CA MET A 410 9.05 -4.61 24.81
C MET A 410 8.07 -5.76 25.11
N PHE A 411 8.52 -7.00 24.98
CA PHE A 411 7.71 -8.18 25.26
C PHE A 411 7.28 -8.24 26.73
N TYR A 412 8.19 -7.99 27.67
CA TYR A 412 7.84 -8.03 29.09
C TYR A 412 6.88 -6.90 29.49
N GLN A 413 7.03 -5.71 28.90
CA GLN A 413 6.18 -4.54 29.20
C GLN A 413 4.80 -4.56 28.53
N SER A 414 4.65 -5.28 27.41
CA SER A 414 3.42 -5.25 26.60
C SER A 414 2.24 -6.06 27.18
N SER A 415 1.03 -5.81 26.66
CA SER A 415 -0.16 -6.63 26.93
C SER A 415 -0.07 -8.02 26.27
N VAL A 416 -1.04 -8.91 26.54
CA VAL A 416 -1.13 -10.22 25.87
C VAL A 416 -1.21 -10.07 24.34
N THR A 417 -1.96 -9.06 23.85
CA THR A 417 -2.07 -8.80 22.41
C THR A 417 -0.76 -8.31 21.82
N GLY A 418 -0.06 -7.38 22.49
CA GLY A 418 1.26 -6.91 22.07
C GLY A 418 2.31 -8.03 22.06
N LYS A 419 2.28 -8.94 23.04
CA LYS A 419 3.12 -10.15 23.05
C LYS A 419 2.85 -11.04 21.83
N CYS A 420 1.59 -11.22 21.45
CA CYS A 420 1.24 -11.97 20.23
C CYS A 420 1.71 -11.26 18.95
N GLU A 421 1.63 -9.93 18.90
CA GLU A 421 2.15 -9.13 17.77
C GLU A 421 3.66 -9.28 17.61
N ILE A 422 4.42 -9.27 18.71
CA ILE A 422 5.87 -9.49 18.69
C ILE A 422 6.22 -10.90 18.19
N ILE A 423 5.49 -11.93 18.65
CA ILE A 423 5.69 -13.31 18.16
C ILE A 423 5.37 -13.39 16.66
N ARG A 424 4.32 -12.68 16.21
CA ARG A 424 3.93 -12.64 14.81
C ARG A 424 4.94 -11.92 13.93
N SER A 425 5.55 -10.84 14.40
CA SER A 425 6.60 -10.14 13.64
C SER A 425 7.88 -10.97 13.57
N LEU A 426 8.26 -11.67 14.65
CA LEU A 426 9.37 -12.63 14.64
C LEU A 426 9.12 -13.77 13.65
N LYS A 427 7.89 -14.29 13.59
CA LYS A 427 7.45 -15.25 12.57
C LYS A 427 7.61 -14.69 11.15
N GLY A 428 7.22 -13.42 10.96
CA GLY A 428 7.33 -12.70 9.68
C GLY A 428 8.79 -12.55 9.25
N LEU A 429 9.67 -12.08 10.15
CA LEU A 429 11.11 -11.97 9.92
C LEU A 429 11.72 -13.31 9.50
N LEU A 430 11.46 -14.38 10.26
CA LEU A 430 11.95 -15.72 9.94
C LEU A 430 11.44 -16.18 8.57
N THR A 431 10.15 -15.94 8.27
CA THR A 431 9.57 -16.26 6.96
C THR A 431 10.30 -15.53 5.83
N ASN A 432 10.56 -14.24 5.98
CA ASN A 432 11.27 -13.44 4.98
C ASN A 432 12.72 -13.91 4.79
N LEU A 433 13.41 -14.32 5.87
CA LEU A 433 14.75 -14.89 5.79
C LEU A 433 14.79 -16.23 5.02
N PHE A 434 13.89 -17.15 5.35
CA PHE A 434 13.78 -18.44 4.64
C PHE A 434 13.39 -18.26 3.17
N VAL A 435 12.49 -17.31 2.88
CA VAL A 435 12.10 -16.99 1.51
C VAL A 435 13.26 -16.38 0.74
N SER A 436 14.04 -15.48 1.35
CA SER A 436 15.25 -14.93 0.76
C SER A 436 16.28 -16.01 0.43
N GLU A 437 16.45 -17.01 1.30
CA GLU A 437 17.31 -18.19 1.03
C GLU A 437 16.85 -18.94 -0.22
N ALA A 438 15.55 -19.22 -0.34
CA ALA A 438 14.99 -19.98 -1.44
C ALA A 438 15.14 -19.28 -2.81
N PHE A 439 15.02 -17.94 -2.84
CA PHE A 439 15.11 -17.14 -4.07
C PHE A 439 16.53 -16.71 -4.44
N GLY A 440 17.49 -16.77 -3.51
CA GLY A 440 18.87 -16.31 -3.71
C GLY A 440 19.62 -16.98 -4.88
N GLU A 441 19.17 -18.15 -5.33
CA GLU A 441 19.79 -18.87 -6.47
C GLU A 441 19.12 -18.62 -7.83
N GLN A 442 17.86 -18.20 -7.85
CA GLN A 442 17.07 -18.07 -9.09
C GLN A 442 16.95 -16.62 -9.57
N CYS A 443 17.03 -15.65 -8.65
CA CYS A 443 16.96 -14.24 -8.97
C CYS A 443 18.21 -13.53 -8.49
N GLN A 444 18.95 -12.90 -9.42
CA GLN A 444 19.89 -11.83 -9.07
C GLN A 444 19.08 -10.64 -8.56
N GLN A 445 18.64 -10.69 -7.31
CA GLN A 445 18.08 -9.51 -6.65
C GLN A 445 19.17 -8.44 -6.68
N ILE A 446 18.88 -7.29 -7.29
CA ILE A 446 19.79 -6.15 -7.25
C ILE A 446 19.71 -5.62 -5.82
N PRO A 447 20.76 -5.78 -5.00
CA PRO A 447 20.67 -5.41 -3.62
C PRO A 447 20.60 -3.89 -3.49
N PHE A 448 19.64 -3.40 -2.73
CA PHE A 448 19.57 -1.98 -2.41
C PHE A 448 20.85 -1.56 -1.69
N LEU A 449 21.47 -0.45 -2.09
CA LEU A 449 22.78 0.01 -1.61
C LEU A 449 23.95 -0.95 -1.85
N GLY A 450 23.81 -1.94 -2.73
CA GLY A 450 24.89 -2.92 -2.95
C GLY A 450 25.08 -3.88 -1.76
N GLN A 451 24.08 -4.06 -0.90
CA GLN A 451 24.14 -5.03 0.20
C GLN A 451 24.55 -6.41 -0.30
N ALA A 452 25.55 -7.02 0.34
CA ALA A 452 25.84 -8.43 0.06
C ALA A 452 24.65 -9.28 0.53
N PRO A 453 24.23 -10.30 -0.24
CA PRO A 453 23.27 -11.28 0.25
C PRO A 453 23.81 -11.92 1.55
N MET A 454 22.94 -12.16 2.53
CA MET A 454 23.33 -12.77 3.80
C MET A 454 23.99 -14.12 3.57
N THR A 455 25.27 -14.21 3.91
CA THR A 455 26.05 -15.46 3.80
C THR A 455 25.92 -16.36 5.02
N ASN A 456 25.42 -15.85 6.16
CA ASN A 456 25.47 -16.54 7.47
C ASN A 456 24.08 -16.87 8.04
N LEU A 457 23.12 -17.29 7.20
CA LEU A 457 21.79 -17.69 7.67
C LEU A 457 21.83 -18.85 8.67
N GLU A 458 22.82 -19.75 8.54
CA GLU A 458 23.07 -20.86 9.46
C GLU A 458 23.37 -20.42 10.89
N GLU A 459 23.95 -19.23 11.08
CA GLU A 459 24.25 -18.68 12.40
C GLU A 459 23.05 -17.91 12.97
N ILE A 460 22.33 -17.17 12.11
CA ILE A 460 21.28 -16.23 12.52
C ILE A 460 19.97 -16.94 12.87
N ILE A 461 19.57 -17.94 12.07
CA ILE A 461 18.31 -18.66 12.27
C ILE A 461 18.25 -19.30 13.67
N PRO A 462 19.27 -20.07 14.13
CA PRO A 462 19.25 -20.65 15.48
C PRO A 462 19.15 -19.62 16.60
N ILE A 463 19.78 -18.45 16.45
CA ILE A 463 19.72 -17.36 17.44
C ILE A 463 18.29 -16.82 17.55
N LEU A 464 17.65 -16.52 16.41
CA LEU A 464 16.26 -16.05 16.36
C LEU A 464 15.28 -17.10 16.90
N MET A 465 15.47 -18.36 16.52
CA MET A 465 14.63 -19.47 16.99
C MET A 465 14.71 -19.64 18.50
N LYS A 466 15.92 -19.57 19.07
CA LYS A 466 16.13 -19.62 20.52
C LYS A 466 15.49 -18.42 21.22
N ALA A 467 15.67 -17.21 20.68
CA ALA A 467 15.06 -16.01 21.24
C ALA A 467 13.52 -16.08 21.22
N ALA A 468 12.93 -16.56 20.13
CA ALA A 468 11.49 -16.77 20.01
C ALA A 468 10.99 -17.83 21.01
N GLN A 469 11.72 -18.95 21.14
CA GLN A 469 11.41 -19.98 22.14
C GLN A 469 11.40 -19.41 23.56
N ASP A 470 12.42 -18.65 23.95
CA ASP A 470 12.51 -18.04 25.28
C ASP A 470 11.33 -17.10 25.55
N LEU A 471 10.96 -16.28 24.57
CA LEU A 471 9.82 -15.36 24.66
C LEU A 471 8.49 -16.09 24.77
N ILE A 472 8.27 -17.13 23.95
CA ILE A 472 7.05 -17.94 23.97
C ILE A 472 6.90 -18.65 25.32
N VAL A 473 7.95 -19.33 25.79
CA VAL A 473 7.92 -20.03 27.09
C VAL A 473 7.68 -19.06 28.24
N SER A 474 8.38 -17.92 28.24
CA SER A 474 8.21 -16.89 29.27
C SER A 474 6.80 -16.30 29.24
N GLY A 475 6.27 -15.99 28.06
CA GLY A 475 4.92 -15.45 27.90
C GLY A 475 3.83 -16.43 28.38
N LEU A 476 3.96 -17.72 28.04
CA LEU A 476 3.02 -18.75 28.48
C LEU A 476 3.02 -18.91 30.01
N ASN A 477 4.21 -18.87 30.63
CA ASN A 477 4.34 -18.96 32.08
C ASN A 477 3.78 -17.70 32.79
N ILE A 478 4.04 -16.49 32.27
CA ILE A 478 3.53 -15.24 32.85
C ILE A 478 2.00 -15.18 32.82
N HIS A 479 1.39 -15.59 31.70
CA HIS A 479 -0.05 -15.49 31.48
C HIS A 479 -0.82 -16.79 31.74
N SER A 480 -0.24 -17.69 32.53
CA SER A 480 -0.87 -18.96 32.94
C SER A 480 -1.51 -19.72 31.78
N TYR A 481 -0.78 -19.89 30.67
CA TYR A 481 -1.21 -20.60 29.47
C TYR A 481 -2.47 -20.02 28.79
N ASN A 482 -2.55 -18.70 28.66
CA ASN A 482 -3.61 -18.02 27.92
C ASN A 482 -3.78 -18.59 26.49
N ILE A 483 -5.03 -18.88 26.11
CA ILE A 483 -5.42 -19.52 24.85
C ILE A 483 -4.93 -18.73 23.62
N LEU A 484 -4.96 -17.40 23.65
CA LEU A 484 -4.55 -16.56 22.51
C LEU A 484 -3.04 -16.71 22.25
N LEU A 485 -2.25 -16.64 23.31
CA LEU A 485 -0.80 -16.76 23.23
C LEU A 485 -0.38 -18.17 22.79
N LEU A 486 -1.07 -19.19 23.30
CA LEU A 486 -0.84 -20.58 22.92
C LEU A 486 -1.21 -20.85 21.46
N SER A 487 -2.31 -20.27 20.97
CA SER A 487 -2.72 -20.34 19.57
C SER A 487 -1.69 -19.68 18.63
N GLU A 488 -1.13 -18.52 19.03
CA GLU A 488 -0.08 -17.84 18.26
C GLU A 488 1.25 -18.61 18.31
N ALA A 489 1.62 -19.18 19.47
CA ALA A 489 2.78 -20.05 19.59
C ALA A 489 2.66 -21.29 18.69
N LEU A 490 1.48 -21.92 18.62
CA LEU A 490 1.23 -23.01 17.67
C LEU A 490 1.34 -22.53 16.22
N SER A 491 0.80 -21.35 15.89
CA SER A 491 0.92 -20.78 14.53
C SER A 491 2.38 -20.54 14.15
N PHE A 492 3.21 -20.10 15.10
CA PHE A 492 4.64 -19.93 14.92
C PHE A 492 5.31 -21.26 14.54
N TYR A 493 5.19 -22.31 15.37
CA TYR A 493 5.84 -23.60 15.10
C TYR A 493 5.27 -24.34 13.88
N GLU A 494 3.96 -24.20 13.60
CA GLU A 494 3.35 -24.72 12.38
C GLU A 494 3.96 -24.11 11.12
N GLN A 495 4.18 -22.79 11.11
CA GLN A 495 4.78 -22.08 9.98
C GLN A 495 6.26 -22.43 9.82
N ILE A 496 7.03 -22.46 10.92
CA ILE A 496 8.44 -22.85 10.88
C ILE A 496 8.60 -24.28 10.37
N CYS A 497 7.75 -25.22 10.83
CA CYS A 497 7.78 -26.59 10.32
C CYS A 497 7.55 -26.67 8.80
N ILE A 498 6.74 -25.78 8.23
CA ILE A 498 6.54 -25.69 6.78
C ILE A 498 7.79 -25.10 6.12
N LEU A 499 8.33 -24.00 6.63
CA LEU A 499 9.49 -23.32 6.05
C LEU A 499 10.73 -24.22 6.04
N GLU A 500 11.05 -24.85 7.16
CA GLU A 500 12.19 -25.75 7.26
C GLU A 500 12.02 -27.02 6.40
N SER A 501 10.78 -27.38 6.00
CA SER A 501 10.56 -28.49 5.06
C SER A 501 10.88 -28.15 3.62
N HIS A 502 10.97 -26.86 3.28
CA HIS A 502 11.34 -26.34 1.96
C HIS A 502 12.78 -25.81 1.92
N SER A 503 13.44 -25.62 3.06
CA SER A 503 14.84 -25.17 3.13
C SER A 503 15.81 -26.29 2.76
N ARG A 504 16.98 -25.91 2.23
CA ARG A 504 18.07 -26.85 1.94
C ARG A 504 18.84 -27.25 3.19
N ASN A 505 18.87 -26.34 4.15
CA ASN A 505 19.50 -26.54 5.44
C ASN A 505 18.72 -27.52 6.30
N SER A 506 19.45 -28.37 7.04
CA SER A 506 18.89 -29.40 7.91
C SER A 506 18.45 -28.86 9.27
N PHE A 507 17.71 -27.76 9.31
CA PHE A 507 17.13 -27.24 10.55
C PHE A 507 15.98 -28.12 11.00
N PHE A 508 15.93 -28.53 12.27
CA PHE A 508 14.76 -29.24 12.82
C PHE A 508 14.38 -28.60 14.15
N THR A 509 13.42 -27.67 14.10
CA THR A 509 12.96 -27.01 15.32
C THR A 509 11.74 -27.71 15.90
N LEU A 510 11.93 -28.33 17.06
CA LEU A 510 10.86 -28.91 17.87
C LEU A 510 10.22 -27.82 18.76
N ALA A 511 8.89 -27.79 18.82
CA ALA A 511 8.19 -26.95 19.78
C ALA A 511 8.58 -27.32 21.23
N PRO A 512 8.80 -26.34 22.13
CA PRO A 512 9.22 -26.63 23.50
C PRO A 512 8.11 -27.37 24.24
N SER A 513 8.50 -28.15 25.27
CA SER A 513 7.57 -28.94 26.10
C SER A 513 6.45 -28.09 26.69
N ALA A 514 6.71 -26.81 27.02
CA ALA A 514 5.68 -25.88 27.47
C ALA A 514 4.57 -25.68 26.42
N VAL A 515 4.90 -25.59 25.13
CA VAL A 515 3.91 -25.45 24.06
C VAL A 515 3.22 -26.79 23.78
N ILE A 516 3.96 -27.89 23.72
CA ILE A 516 3.40 -29.22 23.43
C ILE A 516 2.42 -29.64 24.54
N TYR A 517 2.91 -29.72 25.78
CA TYR A 517 2.08 -30.15 26.91
C TYR A 517 1.09 -29.07 27.36
N GLY A 518 1.43 -27.79 27.21
CA GLY A 518 0.48 -26.70 27.44
C GLY A 518 -0.71 -26.78 26.49
N SER A 519 -0.46 -27.05 25.20
CA SER A 519 -1.52 -27.27 24.19
C SER A 519 -2.34 -28.51 24.49
N PHE A 520 -1.68 -29.59 24.92
CA PHE A 520 -2.32 -30.84 25.28
C PHE A 520 -3.32 -30.67 26.42
N VAL A 521 -2.94 -30.02 27.52
CA VAL A 521 -3.77 -29.90 28.73
C VAL A 521 -4.84 -28.79 28.64
N THR A 522 -4.97 -28.10 27.50
CA THR A 522 -5.97 -27.04 27.35
C THR A 522 -7.41 -27.54 27.33
N ASN A 523 -8.35 -26.65 27.67
CA ASN A 523 -9.78 -26.86 27.52
C ASN A 523 -10.31 -26.65 26.09
N ASN A 524 -9.44 -26.38 25.11
CA ASN A 524 -9.86 -26.05 23.75
C ASN A 524 -9.50 -27.18 22.78
N CYS A 525 -10.52 -27.86 22.25
CA CYS A 525 -10.33 -28.99 21.34
C CYS A 525 -9.65 -28.59 20.01
N ALA A 526 -9.81 -27.34 19.55
CA ALA A 526 -9.11 -26.87 18.36
C ALA A 526 -7.59 -26.79 18.56
N ILE A 527 -7.15 -26.39 19.76
CA ILE A 527 -5.73 -26.37 20.12
C ILE A 527 -5.19 -27.80 20.21
N LEU A 528 -5.95 -28.70 20.82
CA LEU A 528 -5.61 -30.13 20.90
C LEU A 528 -5.46 -30.76 19.50
N SER A 529 -6.41 -30.49 18.59
CA SER A 529 -6.33 -30.99 17.21
C SER A 529 -5.12 -30.43 16.46
N ARG A 530 -4.79 -29.14 16.65
CA ARG A 530 -3.62 -28.50 16.03
C ARG A 530 -2.30 -29.09 16.51
N ILE A 531 -2.15 -29.36 17.82
CA ILE A 531 -0.92 -29.99 18.32
C ILE A 531 -0.77 -31.43 17.81
N CYS A 532 -1.85 -32.22 17.73
CA CYS A 532 -1.79 -33.55 17.11
C CYS A 532 -1.36 -33.48 15.65
N LYS A 533 -1.88 -32.51 14.89
CA LYS A 533 -1.48 -32.26 13.50
C LYS A 533 0.00 -31.84 13.38
N LEU A 534 0.49 -31.01 14.30
CA LEU A 534 1.88 -30.59 14.32
C LEU A 534 2.82 -31.77 14.63
N LEU A 535 2.47 -32.62 15.60
CA LEU A 535 3.23 -33.84 15.92
C LEU A 535 3.29 -34.82 14.74
N LEU A 536 2.17 -34.99 14.02
CA LEU A 536 2.13 -35.77 12.78
C LEU A 536 3.10 -35.22 11.72
N ARG A 537 3.12 -33.90 11.53
CA ARG A 537 4.05 -33.24 10.58
C ARG A 537 5.50 -33.45 10.97
N TYR A 538 5.82 -33.35 12.27
CA TYR A 538 7.18 -33.63 12.75
C TYR A 538 7.59 -35.07 12.50
N ARG A 539 6.69 -36.04 12.67
CA ARG A 539 6.95 -37.46 12.35
C ARG A 539 7.19 -37.68 10.86
N ASP A 540 6.31 -37.18 10.00
CA ASP A 540 6.45 -37.31 8.54
C ASP A 540 7.81 -36.75 8.08
N ARG A 541 8.28 -35.71 8.76
CA ARG A 541 9.57 -35.08 8.52
C ARG A 541 10.75 -35.88 9.08
N SER A 542 10.65 -36.42 10.30
CA SER A 542 11.71 -37.25 10.87
C SER A 542 11.97 -38.50 10.01
N LEU A 543 10.92 -39.05 9.40
CA LEU A 543 11.05 -40.15 8.43
C LEU A 543 11.85 -39.73 7.18
N LYS A 544 11.66 -38.51 6.66
CA LYS A 544 12.49 -38.00 5.55
C LYS A 544 13.95 -37.86 5.92
N TYR A 545 14.24 -37.40 7.14
CA TYR A 545 15.61 -37.33 7.63
C TYR A 545 16.23 -38.72 7.80
N SER A 546 15.47 -39.73 8.23
CA SER A 546 15.97 -41.11 8.41
C SER A 546 16.55 -41.76 7.16
N LEU A 547 16.35 -41.16 5.98
CA LEU A 547 16.92 -41.60 4.70
C LEU A 547 18.32 -41.01 4.43
N ASN A 548 18.74 -39.98 5.17
CA ASN A 548 20.02 -39.28 5.02
C ASN A 548 20.86 -39.36 6.32
N ASP A 549 21.91 -40.17 6.33
CA ASP A 549 22.70 -40.47 7.54
C ASP A 549 23.38 -39.25 8.20
N ASP A 550 23.90 -38.30 7.41
CA ASP A 550 24.59 -37.11 7.95
C ASP A 550 23.63 -36.13 8.65
N ALA A 551 22.44 -35.92 8.08
CA ALA A 551 21.41 -35.07 8.67
C ALA A 551 20.78 -35.73 9.91
N MET A 552 20.71 -37.06 9.93
CA MET A 552 20.25 -37.81 11.11
C MET A 552 21.18 -37.65 12.30
N ALA A 553 22.49 -37.61 12.10
CA ALA A 553 23.45 -37.44 13.18
C ALA A 553 23.25 -36.09 13.92
N GLN A 554 22.94 -35.02 13.19
CA GLN A 554 22.73 -33.67 13.77
C GLN A 554 21.40 -33.55 14.53
N VAL A 555 20.36 -34.26 14.08
CA VAL A 555 18.97 -34.08 14.56
C VAL A 555 18.52 -35.20 15.52
N LYS A 556 19.36 -36.22 15.75
CA LYS A 556 19.04 -37.44 16.51
C LYS A 556 18.44 -37.18 17.90
N SER A 557 19.00 -36.26 18.67
CA SER A 557 18.49 -35.91 20.01
C SER A 557 17.06 -35.38 19.97
N THR A 558 16.79 -34.44 19.07
CA THR A 558 15.46 -33.86 18.83
C THR A 558 14.43 -34.90 18.38
N ILE A 559 14.84 -35.92 17.61
CA ILE A 559 13.93 -37.01 17.19
C ILE A 559 13.58 -37.92 18.37
N ILE A 560 14.54 -38.19 19.27
CA ILE A 560 14.29 -38.97 20.48
C ILE A 560 13.32 -38.22 21.40
N ASP A 561 13.50 -36.90 21.57
CA ASP A 561 12.60 -36.07 22.35
C ASP A 561 11.20 -36.01 21.75
N LEU A 562 11.09 -35.90 20.42
CA LEU A 562 9.82 -35.97 19.69
C LEU A 562 9.11 -37.31 19.93
N ALA A 563 9.82 -38.43 19.76
CA ALA A 563 9.25 -39.77 19.96
C ALA A 563 8.72 -39.94 21.38
N SER A 564 9.46 -39.43 22.37
CA SER A 564 9.05 -39.43 23.78
C SER A 564 7.79 -38.57 24.00
N CYS A 565 7.72 -37.37 23.42
CA CYS A 565 6.55 -36.50 23.52
C CYS A 565 5.30 -37.10 22.88
N ILE A 566 5.46 -37.74 21.71
CA ILE A 566 4.36 -38.41 21.02
C ILE A 566 3.84 -39.58 21.86
N GLN A 567 4.75 -40.40 22.41
CA GLN A 567 4.38 -41.51 23.27
C GLN A 567 3.65 -41.04 24.53
N ASP A 568 4.03 -39.90 25.11
CA ASP A 568 3.34 -39.29 26.24
C ASP A 568 1.90 -38.87 25.90
N VAL A 569 1.69 -38.27 24.73
CA VAL A 569 0.35 -37.85 24.27
C VAL A 569 -0.54 -39.04 23.90
N VAL A 570 0.00 -40.05 23.20
CA VAL A 570 -0.77 -41.24 22.79
C VAL A 570 -1.17 -42.08 24.01
N GLU A 571 -0.25 -42.29 24.96
CA GLU A 571 -0.55 -42.99 26.20
C GLU A 571 -1.65 -42.30 27.00
N ALA A 572 -1.63 -40.96 27.00
CA ALA A 572 -2.60 -40.16 27.73
C ALA A 572 -3.98 -40.20 27.14
N LEU A 573 -4.09 -40.11 25.82
CA LEU A 573 -5.38 -40.11 25.17
C LEU A 573 -6.03 -41.51 25.13
N PHE A 574 -5.26 -42.59 25.07
CA PHE A 574 -5.82 -43.91 24.75
C PHE A 574 -5.49 -45.05 25.72
N HIS A 575 -4.26 -45.14 26.23
CA HIS A 575 -3.80 -46.31 27.00
C HIS A 575 -4.03 -46.19 28.51
N ASP A 576 -4.46 -45.03 29.02
CA ASP A 576 -4.75 -44.80 30.44
C ASP A 576 -3.56 -45.16 31.38
N GLU A 577 -2.31 -44.90 30.98
CA GLU A 577 -1.12 -45.23 31.79
C GLU A 577 -0.25 -44.04 32.23
N VAL A 578 -0.63 -42.81 31.87
CA VAL A 578 0.19 -41.59 32.05
C VAL A 578 0.79 -41.46 33.45
N PHE A 579 -0.02 -41.65 34.49
CA PHE A 579 0.42 -41.45 35.87
C PHE A 579 1.19 -42.65 36.42
N LYS A 580 1.05 -43.84 35.82
CA LYS A 580 1.81 -45.06 36.17
C LYS A 580 3.23 -45.01 35.61
N THR A 581 3.41 -44.53 34.38
CA THR A 581 4.70 -44.51 33.68
C THR A 581 5.50 -43.20 33.85
N ARG A 582 5.04 -42.28 34.71
CA ARG A 582 5.61 -40.92 34.88
C ARG A 582 7.12 -40.84 35.13
N SER A 583 7.71 -41.82 35.82
CA SER A 583 9.13 -41.79 36.21
C SER A 583 10.10 -42.05 35.05
N LYS A 584 9.59 -42.44 33.88
CA LYS A 584 10.37 -42.71 32.66
C LYS A 584 10.11 -41.66 31.56
N ARG A 585 9.32 -40.62 31.84
CA ARG A 585 8.69 -39.76 30.83
C ARG A 585 8.97 -38.28 31.09
N TYR A 586 8.69 -37.43 30.10
CA TYR A 586 8.87 -35.98 30.23
C TYR A 586 7.63 -35.31 30.80
N PHE A 587 6.44 -35.80 30.47
CA PHE A 587 5.18 -35.28 30.98
C PHE A 587 4.92 -35.72 32.44
N LEU A 588 4.54 -34.77 33.30
CA LEU A 588 4.21 -34.96 34.73
C LEU A 588 5.32 -35.51 35.64
N ASN A 589 6.56 -35.63 35.16
CA ASN A 589 7.69 -36.14 35.93
C ASN A 589 8.03 -35.27 37.16
N ASN A 590 7.81 -33.96 37.05
CA ASN A 590 8.13 -32.99 38.12
C ASN A 590 7.07 -32.88 39.22
N ILE A 591 5.97 -33.64 39.14
CA ILE A 591 4.93 -33.63 40.19
C ILE A 591 5.42 -34.44 41.39
N SER A 592 5.41 -33.84 42.58
CA SER A 592 5.86 -34.49 43.81
C SER A 592 5.07 -35.76 44.10
N LYS A 593 5.70 -36.71 44.80
CA LYS A 593 5.02 -37.95 45.20
C LYS A 593 3.88 -37.67 46.18
N GLU A 594 4.01 -36.65 47.03
CA GLU A 594 3.04 -36.22 48.04
C GLU A 594 1.71 -35.75 47.40
N VAL A 595 1.78 -34.87 46.40
CA VAL A 595 0.59 -34.40 45.66
C VAL A 595 -0.16 -35.56 45.01
N MET A 596 0.57 -36.60 44.58
CA MET A 596 -0.05 -37.80 44.01
C MET A 596 -0.70 -38.69 45.07
N GLU A 597 -0.22 -38.69 46.31
CA GLU A 597 -0.86 -39.43 47.40
C GLU A 597 -2.20 -38.80 47.78
N ASP A 598 -2.27 -37.47 47.81
CA ASP A 598 -3.50 -36.71 48.08
C ASP A 598 -4.57 -36.92 47.00
N LEU A 599 -4.14 -37.12 45.74
CA LEU A 599 -5.01 -37.33 44.59
C LEU A 599 -5.41 -38.80 44.35
N ARG A 600 -4.96 -39.76 45.19
CA ARG A 600 -5.24 -41.20 45.03
C ARG A 600 -6.72 -41.58 45.06
N SER A 601 -7.58 -40.73 45.58
CA SER A 601 -9.03 -40.96 45.61
C SER A 601 -9.69 -40.92 44.23
N TYR A 602 -9.02 -40.37 43.21
CA TYR A 602 -9.53 -40.25 41.85
C TYR A 602 -8.86 -41.27 40.90
N GLN A 603 -9.60 -41.75 39.89
CA GLN A 603 -9.03 -42.53 38.78
C GLN A 603 -8.24 -41.62 37.83
N LEU A 604 -7.07 -41.17 38.28
CA LEU A 604 -6.25 -40.17 37.58
C LEU A 604 -5.89 -40.55 36.14
N ASN A 605 -5.62 -41.84 35.91
CA ASN A 605 -5.25 -42.37 34.62
C ASN A 605 -6.30 -42.19 33.53
N CYS A 606 -7.58 -42.15 33.89
CA CYS A 606 -8.68 -42.01 32.95
C CYS A 606 -9.05 -40.54 32.70
N LEU A 607 -8.42 -39.57 33.38
CA LEU A 607 -8.84 -38.15 33.30
C LEU A 607 -8.40 -37.46 32.00
N LEU A 608 -7.26 -37.89 31.44
CA LEU A 608 -6.70 -37.31 30.21
C LEU A 608 -7.03 -38.15 28.97
N ASN A 609 -7.82 -39.20 29.16
CA ASN A 609 -8.23 -40.05 28.07
C ASN A 609 -9.24 -39.35 27.17
N ILE A 610 -9.46 -39.93 26.01
CA ILE A 610 -10.23 -39.29 24.95
C ILE A 610 -11.69 -38.97 25.31
N THR A 611 -12.27 -39.74 26.22
CA THR A 611 -13.65 -39.57 26.67
C THR A 611 -13.79 -38.53 27.77
N ASN A 612 -12.74 -38.33 28.57
CA ASN A 612 -12.76 -37.48 29.76
C ASN A 612 -11.85 -36.24 29.66
N HIS A 613 -11.10 -36.11 28.57
CA HIS A 613 -10.20 -34.99 28.34
C HIS A 613 -10.96 -33.66 28.47
N CYS A 614 -10.39 -32.71 29.22
CA CYS A 614 -11.03 -31.43 29.54
C CYS A 614 -11.48 -30.64 28.30
N ALA A 615 -10.77 -30.78 27.18
CA ALA A 615 -11.12 -30.20 25.89
C ALA A 615 -12.34 -30.84 25.18
N ILE A 616 -12.58 -32.13 25.40
CA ILE A 616 -13.56 -32.94 24.66
C ILE A 616 -14.86 -33.08 25.46
N LEU A 617 -14.76 -33.10 26.79
CA LEU A 617 -15.86 -33.30 27.72
C LEU A 617 -17.05 -32.32 27.53
N PRO A 618 -16.84 -31.01 27.27
CA PRO A 618 -17.96 -30.10 26.96
C PRO A 618 -18.75 -30.50 25.73
N TYR A 619 -18.06 -30.99 24.69
CA TYR A 619 -18.71 -31.45 23.45
C TYR A 619 -19.46 -32.76 23.67
N LYS A 620 -18.89 -33.68 24.45
CA LYS A 620 -19.58 -34.91 24.86
C LYS A 620 -20.87 -34.59 25.62
N CYS A 621 -20.85 -33.64 26.56
CA CYS A 621 -22.06 -33.20 27.26
C CYS A 621 -23.10 -32.57 26.33
N MET A 622 -22.68 -31.76 25.35
CA MET A 622 -23.61 -31.17 24.37
C MET A 622 -24.26 -32.25 23.49
N LEU A 623 -23.53 -33.30 23.13
CA LEU A 623 -24.04 -34.39 22.30
C LEU A 623 -24.97 -35.31 23.07
N SER A 624 -24.68 -35.59 24.35
CA SER A 624 -25.58 -36.35 25.21
C SER A 624 -26.90 -35.59 25.44
N MET A 625 -26.85 -34.26 25.58
CA MET A 625 -28.06 -33.42 25.61
C MET A 625 -28.88 -33.50 24.32
N ASN A 626 -28.24 -33.79 23.18
CA ASN A 626 -28.90 -33.98 21.88
C ASN A 626 -29.26 -35.46 21.59
N GLY A 627 -29.14 -36.36 22.57
CA GLY A 627 -29.53 -37.77 22.45
C GLY A 627 -28.48 -38.72 21.87
N ILE A 628 -27.21 -38.29 21.78
CA ILE A 628 -26.09 -39.14 21.33
C ILE A 628 -25.19 -39.44 22.54
N GLU A 629 -25.30 -40.64 23.10
CA GLU A 629 -24.46 -41.11 24.21
C GLU A 629 -23.13 -41.69 23.69
N ILE A 630 -22.00 -41.23 24.26
CA ILE A 630 -20.66 -41.70 23.93
C ILE A 630 -20.10 -42.42 25.16
N ASP A 631 -20.42 -43.69 25.30
CA ASP A 631 -20.08 -44.48 26.49
C ASP A 631 -18.85 -45.38 26.29
N SER A 632 -18.58 -45.80 25.06
CA SER A 632 -17.42 -46.64 24.75
C SER A 632 -16.26 -45.84 24.14
N LYS A 633 -15.04 -46.39 24.26
CA LYS A 633 -13.87 -45.85 23.55
C LYS A 633 -14.07 -45.89 22.02
N GLU A 634 -14.73 -46.93 21.50
CA GLU A 634 -15.01 -47.09 20.06
C GLU A 634 -15.96 -46.02 19.51
N ASP A 635 -16.99 -45.65 20.29
CA ASP A 635 -17.89 -44.56 19.94
C ASP A 635 -17.17 -43.20 19.97
N ALA A 636 -16.24 -43.02 20.91
CA ALA A 636 -15.39 -41.84 20.96
C ALA A 636 -14.44 -41.77 19.75
N THR A 637 -13.94 -42.91 19.26
CA THR A 637 -13.12 -42.98 18.04
C THR A 637 -13.91 -42.58 16.79
N ARG A 638 -15.17 -43.04 16.67
CA ARG A 638 -16.08 -42.66 15.57
C ARG A 638 -16.45 -41.18 15.61
N TYR A 639 -16.66 -40.65 16.82
CA TYR A 639 -16.90 -39.23 17.03
C TYR A 639 -15.70 -38.39 16.54
N ILE A 640 -14.48 -38.77 16.93
CA ILE A 640 -13.26 -38.05 16.58
C ILE A 640 -12.93 -38.18 15.10
N ALA A 641 -13.26 -39.31 14.46
CA ALA A 641 -13.16 -39.46 13.00
C ALA A 641 -13.89 -38.35 12.24
N ASN A 642 -15.09 -37.97 12.70
CA ASN A 642 -15.94 -37.01 12.02
C ASN A 642 -15.61 -35.55 12.36
N TYR A 643 -15.25 -35.26 13.61
CA TYR A 643 -15.08 -33.88 14.07
C TYR A 643 -13.62 -33.45 14.23
N TYR A 644 -12.70 -34.38 14.51
CA TYR A 644 -11.29 -34.10 14.80
C TYR A 644 -10.35 -35.15 14.18
N PRO A 645 -10.29 -35.21 12.83
CA PRO A 645 -9.61 -36.30 12.12
C PRO A 645 -8.10 -36.35 12.37
N ASP A 646 -7.47 -35.22 12.71
CA ASP A 646 -6.03 -35.16 13.00
C ASP A 646 -5.67 -35.93 14.28
N ILE A 647 -6.57 -35.95 15.28
CA ILE A 647 -6.37 -36.70 16.52
C ILE A 647 -6.46 -38.21 16.21
N LEU A 648 -7.46 -38.62 15.41
CA LEU A 648 -7.58 -40.02 14.97
C LEU A 648 -6.39 -40.47 14.12
N ARG A 649 -5.92 -39.60 13.22
CA ARG A 649 -4.76 -39.89 12.38
C ARG A 649 -3.52 -40.10 13.23
N LEU A 650 -3.32 -39.33 14.31
CA LEU A 650 -2.24 -39.59 15.27
C LEU A 650 -2.32 -41.03 15.80
N PHE A 651 -3.47 -41.47 16.32
CA PHE A 651 -3.61 -42.83 16.87
C PHE A 651 -3.33 -43.92 15.85
N THR A 652 -4.03 -43.89 14.71
CA THR A 652 -3.90 -44.93 13.67
C THR A 652 -2.47 -45.07 13.14
N THR A 653 -1.67 -44.01 13.23
CA THR A 653 -0.28 -44.06 12.78
C THR A 653 0.68 -44.60 13.86
N PHE A 654 0.32 -44.58 15.14
CA PHE A 654 1.16 -45.03 16.27
C PHE A 654 0.65 -46.30 17.00
N GLU A 655 -0.53 -46.81 16.65
CA GLU A 655 -1.00 -48.16 17.03
C GLU A 655 -0.33 -49.29 16.23
N LYS A 656 0.29 -48.98 15.09
CA LYS A 656 1.15 -49.88 14.29
C LYS A 656 2.61 -49.62 14.62
#